data_AF-A0A6D2L0B7-F1
#
_entry.id   AF-A0A6D2L0B7-F1
#
_cell.length_a   1.000
_cell.length_b   1.000
_cell.length_c   1.000
_cell.angle_alpha   90.00
_cell.angle_beta   90.00
_cell.angle_gamma   90.00
#
_symmetry.space_group_name_H-M   'P 1'
#
loop_
_entity.id
_entity.type
_entity.pdbx_description
1 polymer ?
#
loop_
_entity_poly.entity_id
_entity_poly.type
_entity_poly.pdbx_seq_one_letter_code
_entity_poly.pdbx_strand_id
1 'polypeptide(L)'
;MRALNSRLVLIDINSSWQASRRLISATATAFSSDSSSSFRRTRGARQRISSSKSPASPSPVRRPSDGFSFDVELPSADSDSSASISSRKAATAPPTVELDAFLEILPPATRKELVKHEAIGELIEVVMDLGRKPLARFPSGDWVISEQPVTQQDLKLAVSKVGDFSDDNRSGINRSLHRISAIRNRKLQIIGLTCRVGRVVSGSAEIIRDLIEGGGSILVIGSPGVGKTTLIREIARMLADEHRKRVVIVDTSNEIGGDGDVPHSGIGRARRMQVPNVNLQHDVMIEAVENHMPETIIIDEIGTELEALAASTIAQRGVQLVATAHGMTIDNIIKNPSLQILIGGIESVTLGDEEARKRKVQKTILERKGPPTFTCAVEMISRTECRVHQRLDVTVDAILAGKNAPCQIRQIRGEDDGPHKLVTPIPLDILEEVLEEEPTPLLSRDFASEVLSDDEDEDFLPTPYKKASSNISMSRRSSPVHVYTYNVLEADVLQVAEVMGLEDDIEVTDDVGEADVILASSSELKQNSSIRRVAKLHKLPIFVIKSTTMAQMVKAVRMILGRESFGSAPIPTELSSVDGIEIKDDAPEIKPSLEELDALEEVRLAIEYIVIPGGEPVELLPRRSDIIVRQLELVESYQLAVENLGTHLNPRLQILPRRSTKKVLPSPSAKKAADASVGTAVTRLPFLKD
;
A
#
# COMPACT_ATOMS: atom_id res chain seq x y z
N MET A 1 -43.28 -37.67 47.80
CA MET A 1 -43.93 -36.38 48.14
C MET A 1 -42.98 -35.24 47.83
N ARG A 2 -43.52 -34.06 47.49
CA ARG A 2 -42.82 -32.79 47.17
C ARG A 2 -42.04 -32.78 45.84
N ALA A 3 -41.80 -31.62 45.20
CA ALA A 3 -42.74 -30.65 44.60
C ALA A 3 -41.93 -29.51 43.92
N LEU A 4 -42.41 -29.09 42.74
CA LEU A 4 -42.19 -27.83 41.99
C LEU A 4 -41.31 -26.71 42.61
N ASN A 5 -40.33 -26.19 41.84
CA ASN A 5 -40.44 -24.86 41.20
C ASN A 5 -39.22 -24.46 40.34
N SER A 6 -39.42 -23.44 39.50
CA SER A 6 -38.52 -22.90 38.47
C SER A 6 -37.56 -21.81 38.97
N ARG A 7 -36.47 -21.56 38.20
CA ARG A 7 -35.74 -20.28 38.17
C ARG A 7 -35.06 -20.05 36.80
N LEU A 8 -35.39 -18.94 36.16
CA LEU A 8 -34.63 -18.29 35.08
C LEU A 8 -33.73 -17.22 35.69
N VAL A 9 -32.58 -16.94 35.07
CA VAL A 9 -31.72 -15.80 35.40
C VAL A 9 -31.27 -15.14 34.09
N LEU A 10 -31.66 -13.89 33.88
CA LEU A 10 -31.00 -12.99 32.93
C LEU A 10 -29.74 -12.41 33.59
N ILE A 11 -28.69 -12.19 32.80
CA ILE A 11 -27.56 -11.34 33.19
C ILE A 11 -27.38 -10.27 32.11
N ASP A 12 -27.31 -9.03 32.58
CA ASP A 12 -27.24 -7.79 31.81
C ASP A 12 -25.78 -7.44 31.48
N ILE A 13 -25.52 -6.94 30.27
CA ILE A 13 -24.17 -6.59 29.79
C ILE A 13 -24.06 -5.07 29.68
N ASN A 14 -24.03 -4.40 30.85
CA ASN A 14 -23.55 -3.01 30.95
C ASN A 14 -23.24 -2.59 32.39
N SER A 15 -22.04 -2.90 32.90
CA SER A 15 -21.44 -2.23 34.08
C SER A 15 -20.02 -2.73 34.42
N SER A 16 -18.98 -2.25 33.73
CA SER A 16 -17.60 -2.28 34.25
C SER A 16 -16.67 -1.24 33.59
N TRP A 17 -17.11 0.01 33.53
CA TRP A 17 -16.19 1.16 33.50
C TRP A 17 -16.29 1.88 34.86
N GLN A 18 -15.15 2.38 35.36
CA GLN A 18 -14.96 2.99 36.70
C GLN A 18 -14.80 2.05 37.91
N ALA A 19 -13.66 1.34 38.02
CA ALA A 19 -13.16 0.85 39.32
C ALA A 19 -11.64 0.51 39.35
N SER A 20 -10.74 1.42 38.95
CA SER A 20 -9.27 1.27 39.18
C SER A 20 -8.45 2.58 39.06
N ARG A 21 -8.94 3.69 39.63
CA ARG A 21 -8.13 4.89 39.93
C ARG A 21 -8.69 5.66 41.12
N ARG A 22 -8.10 5.45 42.32
CA ARG A 22 -7.83 6.48 43.38
C ARG A 22 -7.44 5.84 44.72
N LEU A 23 -6.62 6.57 45.48
CA LEU A 23 -6.06 6.26 46.80
C LEU A 23 -5.00 5.14 46.75
N ILE A 24 -3.77 5.31 47.28
CA ILE A 24 -3.32 6.18 48.39
C ILE A 24 -2.07 7.00 47.99
N SER A 25 -1.98 8.25 48.46
CA SER A 25 -0.73 9.04 48.56
C SER A 25 -0.85 10.03 49.73
N ALA A 26 0.30 10.45 50.30
CA ALA A 26 0.50 11.30 51.49
C ALA A 26 0.08 10.63 52.83
N THR A 27 0.77 10.75 53.98
CA THR A 27 1.92 11.53 54.51
C THR A 27 2.77 10.66 55.49
N ALA A 28 3.96 11.01 56.02
CA ALA A 28 5.09 11.85 55.58
C ALA A 28 6.33 11.63 56.51
N THR A 29 7.52 12.09 56.07
CA THR A 29 8.75 12.46 56.83
C THR A 29 9.05 11.92 58.25
N ALA A 30 10.20 11.22 58.40
CA ALA A 30 11.07 11.30 59.60
C ALA A 30 12.52 10.88 59.26
N PHE A 31 13.50 11.37 60.03
CA PHE A 31 14.95 11.29 59.78
C PHE A 31 15.69 10.21 60.62
N SER A 32 16.84 9.77 60.10
CA SER A 32 18.08 9.40 60.82
C SER A 32 18.31 8.06 61.54
N SER A 33 19.58 7.66 61.43
CA SER A 33 20.48 6.99 62.41
C SER A 33 20.44 5.47 62.69
N ASP A 34 21.54 4.85 62.27
CA ASP A 34 22.47 3.99 63.04
C ASP A 34 22.25 2.50 63.37
N SER A 35 23.27 1.74 62.91
CA SER A 35 24.10 0.79 63.69
C SER A 35 23.68 -0.69 63.92
N SER A 36 24.43 -1.57 63.25
CA SER A 36 25.30 -2.64 63.80
C SER A 36 24.78 -3.85 64.61
N SER A 37 25.63 -4.89 64.60
CA SER A 37 25.58 -6.18 65.35
C SER A 37 24.47 -7.16 64.90
N SER A 38 24.74 -8.35 64.34
CA SER A 38 25.68 -9.45 64.67
C SER A 38 25.43 -10.14 66.01
N PHE A 39 24.82 -11.34 66.05
CA PHE A 39 25.14 -12.37 67.06
C PHE A 39 24.73 -13.82 66.66
N ARG A 40 25.76 -14.65 66.37
CA ARG A 40 25.98 -16.08 66.70
C ARG A 40 24.94 -17.22 66.47
N ARG A 41 25.46 -18.29 65.82
CA ARG A 41 25.56 -19.75 66.22
C ARG A 41 24.28 -20.48 66.69
N THR A 42 24.03 -21.75 66.36
CA THR A 42 24.91 -22.94 66.51
C THR A 42 24.66 -24.12 65.54
N ARG A 43 25.68 -24.99 65.42
CA ARG A 43 25.74 -26.25 64.63
C ARG A 43 25.03 -27.46 65.28
N GLY A 44 24.64 -28.44 64.45
CA GLY A 44 24.71 -29.89 64.75
C GLY A 44 23.62 -30.73 64.04
N ALA A 45 23.84 -31.97 63.57
CA ALA A 45 25.07 -32.77 63.40
C ALA A 45 24.82 -34.08 62.57
N ARG A 46 25.81 -34.50 61.74
CA ARG A 46 26.26 -35.91 61.42
C ARG A 46 25.25 -36.92 60.79
N GLN A 47 25.61 -38.01 60.07
CA GLN A 47 26.84 -38.60 59.47
C GLN A 47 26.37 -39.58 58.34
N ARG A 48 26.96 -39.67 57.13
CA ARG A 48 28.25 -40.29 56.67
C ARG A 48 28.12 -41.83 56.47
N ILE A 49 28.50 -42.43 55.33
CA ILE A 49 29.83 -42.97 54.93
C ILE A 49 29.73 -43.41 53.44
N SER A 50 30.53 -42.97 52.45
CA SER A 50 31.99 -43.08 52.19
C SER A 50 32.45 -44.45 51.63
N SER A 51 33.44 -44.59 50.72
CA SER A 51 34.32 -43.60 50.03
C SER A 51 35.27 -44.24 48.99
N SER A 52 35.82 -43.42 48.07
CA SER A 52 37.23 -43.37 47.57
C SER A 52 37.30 -43.09 46.04
N LYS A 53 38.41 -42.65 45.41
CA LYS A 53 39.78 -42.31 45.88
C LYS A 53 40.12 -40.81 45.65
N SER A 54 41.36 -40.48 45.28
CA SER A 54 42.04 -39.15 45.16
C SER A 54 43.38 -39.37 44.38
N PRO A 55 44.37 -38.45 44.28
CA PRO A 55 44.47 -36.98 44.57
C PRO A 55 44.93 -36.15 43.31
N ALA A 56 44.81 -34.82 43.15
CA ALA A 56 45.12 -33.57 43.90
C ALA A 56 46.41 -32.82 43.40
N SER A 57 46.38 -31.48 43.45
CA SER A 57 47.29 -30.51 42.75
C SER A 57 48.45 -29.95 43.61
N PRO A 58 49.36 -29.08 43.07
CA PRO A 58 49.18 -27.61 43.19
C PRO A 58 49.78 -26.71 42.06
N SER A 59 49.48 -25.41 42.09
CA SER A 59 50.00 -24.29 41.24
C SER A 59 51.37 -23.75 41.75
N PRO A 60 52.10 -22.73 41.17
CA PRO A 60 51.75 -21.76 40.08
C PRO A 60 52.91 -21.27 39.12
N VAL A 61 52.64 -20.24 38.28
CA VAL A 61 53.57 -19.25 37.60
C VAL A 61 54.52 -19.69 36.46
N ARG A 62 54.51 -18.92 35.34
CA ARG A 62 55.64 -18.24 34.59
C ARG A 62 55.54 -18.28 33.04
N ARG A 63 55.98 -17.20 32.37
CA ARG A 63 56.26 -17.12 30.91
C ARG A 63 57.52 -17.92 30.54
N PRO A 64 57.70 -18.26 29.25
CA PRO A 64 58.94 -17.83 28.58
C PRO A 64 58.72 -17.26 27.16
N SER A 65 59.79 -16.68 26.60
CA SER A 65 59.90 -16.10 25.26
C SER A 65 61.10 -16.68 24.48
N ASP A 66 61.04 -16.58 23.16
CA ASP A 66 62.12 -16.54 22.14
C ASP A 66 63.05 -17.73 21.84
N GLY A 67 63.42 -17.81 20.55
CA GLY A 67 64.47 -18.67 19.95
C GLY A 67 63.93 -19.90 19.19
N PHE A 68 64.36 -20.29 17.99
CA PHE A 68 65.36 -19.79 16.99
C PHE A 68 64.80 -20.17 15.58
N SER A 69 64.76 -19.29 14.58
CA SER A 69 65.82 -18.98 13.58
C SER A 69 66.19 -20.12 12.61
N PHE A 70 65.93 -19.93 11.31
CA PHE A 70 66.87 -20.24 10.21
C PHE A 70 66.50 -19.45 8.93
N ASP A 71 67.52 -19.03 8.17
CA ASP A 71 67.45 -18.06 7.08
C ASP A 71 67.00 -18.62 5.72
N VAL A 72 66.72 -17.74 4.74
CA VAL A 72 67.56 -17.55 3.53
C VAL A 72 67.05 -16.38 2.66
N GLU A 73 67.92 -15.37 2.54
CA GLU A 73 68.22 -14.44 1.42
C GLU A 73 67.13 -13.80 0.53
N LEU A 74 67.17 -12.46 0.51
CA LEU A 74 66.75 -11.58 -0.59
C LEU A 74 67.77 -11.59 -1.74
N PRO A 75 67.40 -11.06 -2.92
CA PRO A 75 68.19 -9.97 -3.48
C PRO A 75 67.38 -8.71 -3.76
N SER A 76 68.01 -7.57 -3.53
CA SER A 76 67.52 -6.20 -3.75
C SER A 76 68.07 -5.59 -5.04
N ALA A 77 67.28 -4.74 -5.70
CA ALA A 77 67.76 -3.58 -6.47
C ALA A 77 66.61 -2.57 -6.69
N ASP A 78 66.77 -1.37 -6.11
CA ASP A 78 66.72 -0.04 -6.75
C ASP A 78 65.55 0.35 -7.68
N SER A 79 64.98 1.57 -7.64
CA SER A 79 65.23 2.76 -6.81
C SER A 79 64.05 3.76 -6.82
N ASP A 80 63.98 4.60 -5.78
CA ASP A 80 63.32 5.91 -5.66
C ASP A 80 62.12 6.32 -6.56
N SER A 81 60.98 6.63 -5.93
CA SER A 81 60.49 8.02 -5.87
C SER A 81 59.27 8.25 -4.96
N SER A 82 59.37 9.32 -4.14
CA SER A 82 58.32 10.14 -3.52
C SER A 82 56.91 9.56 -3.27
N ALA A 83 56.54 9.47 -1.99
CA ALA A 83 55.17 9.23 -1.55
C ALA A 83 54.20 10.36 -1.97
N SER A 84 53.02 9.97 -2.45
CA SER A 84 51.80 10.78 -2.41
C SER A 84 50.70 9.98 -1.70
N ILE A 85 50.03 10.64 -0.75
CA ILE A 85 49.00 10.00 0.08
C ILE A 85 47.71 9.90 -0.74
N SER A 86 47.45 8.73 -1.32
CA SER A 86 46.18 8.45 -1.98
C SER A 86 45.19 7.80 -1.02
N SER A 87 43.95 8.24 -1.09
CA SER A 87 42.82 7.80 -0.27
C SER A 87 42.61 6.30 -0.35
N ARG A 88 42.30 5.67 0.79
CA ARG A 88 41.86 4.27 0.82
C ARG A 88 40.51 4.17 0.11
N LYS A 89 40.51 3.71 -1.14
CA LYS A 89 39.29 3.17 -1.78
C LYS A 89 38.73 2.08 -0.87
N ALA A 90 37.45 2.19 -0.53
CA ALA A 90 36.72 1.07 0.06
C ALA A 90 36.72 -0.06 -0.96
N ALA A 91 37.31 -1.20 -0.60
CA ALA A 91 37.39 -2.35 -1.50
C ALA A 91 36.01 -3.02 -1.59
N THR A 92 35.27 -2.71 -2.64
CA THR A 92 34.21 -3.61 -3.13
C THR A 92 34.86 -4.94 -3.49
N ALA A 93 34.23 -6.05 -3.11
CA ALA A 93 34.65 -7.36 -3.61
C ALA A 93 34.51 -7.37 -5.14
N PRO A 94 35.48 -7.89 -5.90
CA PRO A 94 35.40 -7.87 -7.36
C PRO A 94 34.20 -8.71 -7.83
N PRO A 95 33.45 -8.25 -8.85
CA PRO A 95 32.19 -8.88 -9.30
C PRO A 95 32.36 -10.29 -9.87
N THR A 96 33.59 -10.80 -9.97
CA THR A 96 33.92 -12.15 -10.43
C THR A 96 33.54 -13.23 -9.41
N VAL A 97 33.75 -12.99 -8.12
CA VAL A 97 33.68 -14.06 -7.08
C VAL A 97 32.25 -14.57 -6.86
N GLU A 98 31.25 -13.70 -6.93
CA GLU A 98 29.83 -14.12 -6.86
C GLU A 98 29.43 -14.89 -8.11
N LEU A 99 29.81 -14.38 -9.29
CA LEU A 99 29.52 -15.01 -10.58
C LEU A 99 30.18 -16.39 -10.71
N ASP A 100 31.36 -16.62 -10.13
CA ASP A 100 32.00 -17.93 -10.10
C ASP A 100 31.14 -18.99 -9.39
N ALA A 101 30.52 -18.64 -8.25
CA ALA A 101 29.62 -19.53 -7.52
C ALA A 101 28.34 -19.86 -8.33
N PHE A 102 27.81 -18.89 -9.08
CA PHE A 102 26.72 -19.12 -10.04
C PHE A 102 27.13 -20.08 -11.17
N LEU A 103 28.29 -19.83 -11.78
CA LEU A 103 28.84 -20.64 -12.87
C LEU A 103 29.15 -22.07 -12.44
N GLU A 104 29.50 -22.29 -11.16
CA GLU A 104 29.76 -23.62 -10.62
C GLU A 104 28.53 -24.53 -10.60
N ILE A 105 27.31 -24.00 -10.43
CA ILE A 105 26.08 -24.78 -10.47
C ILE A 105 25.81 -25.34 -11.86
N LEU A 106 26.10 -24.56 -12.90
CA LEU A 106 25.75 -24.91 -14.27
C LEU A 106 26.46 -26.20 -14.74
N PRO A 107 25.88 -26.93 -15.71
CA PRO A 107 26.52 -28.07 -16.34
C PRO A 107 27.88 -27.67 -16.95
N PRO A 108 28.93 -28.53 -16.89
CA PRO A 108 30.28 -28.17 -17.35
C PRO A 108 30.35 -27.68 -18.80
N ALA A 109 29.50 -28.21 -19.69
CA ALA A 109 29.39 -27.76 -21.07
C ALA A 109 28.87 -26.31 -21.14
N THR A 110 27.74 -26.04 -20.48
CA THR A 110 27.12 -24.70 -20.38
C THR A 110 28.09 -23.69 -19.77
N ARG A 111 28.76 -24.04 -18.65
CA ARG A 111 29.78 -23.21 -18.00
C ARG A 111 30.93 -22.87 -18.96
N LYS A 112 31.45 -23.87 -19.67
CA LYS A 112 32.61 -23.71 -20.57
C LYS A 112 32.34 -22.74 -21.72
N GLU A 113 31.12 -22.74 -22.26
CA GLU A 113 30.76 -21.82 -23.34
C GLU A 113 30.42 -20.42 -22.81
N LEU A 114 29.72 -20.31 -21.67
CA LEU A 114 29.47 -19.01 -21.01
C LEU A 114 30.74 -18.23 -20.68
N VAL A 115 31.78 -18.89 -20.16
CA VAL A 115 33.07 -18.27 -19.80
C VAL A 115 33.80 -17.64 -20.99
N LYS A 116 33.45 -18.01 -22.23
CA LYS A 116 34.02 -17.39 -23.45
C LYS A 116 33.25 -16.15 -23.92
N HIS A 117 32.06 -15.89 -23.38
CA HIS A 117 31.20 -14.81 -23.86
C HIS A 117 31.71 -13.46 -23.35
N GLU A 118 32.01 -12.53 -24.25
CA GLU A 118 32.65 -11.24 -23.93
C GLU A 118 31.86 -10.44 -22.87
N ALA A 119 30.53 -10.43 -22.99
CA ALA A 119 29.62 -9.73 -22.07
C ALA A 119 29.17 -10.56 -20.85
N ILE A 120 29.91 -11.60 -20.41
CA ILE A 120 29.49 -12.46 -19.29
C ILE A 120 29.17 -11.69 -18.00
N GLY A 121 29.86 -10.55 -17.74
CA GLY A 121 29.59 -9.67 -16.61
C GLY A 121 28.17 -9.09 -16.57
N GLU A 122 27.46 -9.07 -17.70
CA GLU A 122 26.09 -8.58 -17.86
C GLU A 122 25.01 -9.68 -17.87
N LEU A 123 25.40 -10.95 -17.73
CA LEU A 123 24.48 -12.11 -17.74
C LEU A 123 23.30 -11.92 -16.78
N ILE A 124 22.07 -11.93 -17.27
CA ILE A 124 20.86 -11.73 -16.47
C ILE A 124 20.38 -13.06 -15.89
N GLU A 125 20.23 -14.07 -16.74
CA GLU A 125 19.79 -15.41 -16.36
C GLU A 125 20.23 -16.48 -17.37
N VAL A 126 20.20 -17.74 -16.92
CA VAL A 126 20.42 -18.93 -17.73
C VAL A 126 19.19 -19.84 -17.61
N VAL A 127 18.59 -20.18 -18.75
CA VAL A 127 17.40 -21.03 -18.85
C VAL A 127 17.79 -22.39 -19.41
N MET A 128 17.40 -23.46 -18.72
CA MET A 128 17.71 -24.85 -19.07
C MET A 128 16.44 -25.69 -19.00
N ASP A 129 15.80 -25.93 -20.14
CA ASP A 129 14.59 -26.76 -20.28
C ASP A 129 14.91 -28.12 -20.91
N LEU A 130 14.42 -29.22 -20.33
CA LEU A 130 14.64 -30.58 -20.83
C LEU A 130 14.26 -30.71 -22.32
N GLY A 131 15.22 -31.13 -23.15
CA GLY A 131 15.02 -31.31 -24.59
C GLY A 131 15.06 -30.02 -25.42
N ARG A 132 15.35 -28.86 -24.82
CA ARG A 132 15.61 -27.59 -25.52
C ARG A 132 17.09 -27.21 -25.41
N LYS A 133 17.55 -26.33 -26.31
CA LYS A 133 18.89 -25.75 -26.21
C LYS A 133 18.98 -24.83 -24.98
N PRO A 134 20.09 -24.85 -24.22
CA PRO A 134 20.27 -23.92 -23.10
C PRO A 134 20.45 -22.48 -23.60
N LEU A 135 19.78 -21.55 -22.93
CA LEU A 135 19.75 -20.13 -23.28
C LEU A 135 20.36 -19.27 -22.17
N ALA A 136 21.10 -18.23 -22.53
CA ALA A 136 21.51 -17.14 -21.65
C ALA A 136 20.76 -15.88 -22.07
N ARG A 137 20.38 -15.02 -21.11
CA ARG A 137 19.85 -13.68 -21.39
C ARG A 137 20.83 -12.60 -21.00
N PHE A 138 21.01 -11.63 -21.88
CA PHE A 138 21.79 -10.42 -21.69
C PHE A 138 20.92 -9.19 -21.98
N PRO A 139 21.33 -7.97 -21.59
CA PRO A 139 20.63 -6.74 -21.97
C PRO A 139 20.51 -6.57 -23.50
N SER A 140 21.45 -7.15 -24.25
CA SER A 140 21.47 -7.18 -25.72
C SER A 140 20.54 -8.24 -26.36
N GLY A 141 19.98 -9.17 -25.56
CA GLY A 141 19.06 -10.22 -26.03
C GLY A 141 19.43 -11.63 -25.55
N ASP A 142 18.71 -12.62 -26.09
CA ASP A 142 18.87 -14.04 -25.77
C ASP A 142 19.97 -14.69 -26.64
N TRP A 143 20.87 -15.44 -26.03
CA TRP A 143 21.97 -16.18 -26.68
C TRP A 143 21.83 -17.69 -26.43
N VAL A 144 21.97 -18.48 -27.50
CA VAL A 144 21.99 -19.95 -27.43
C VAL A 144 23.39 -20.40 -27.01
N ILE A 145 23.51 -20.96 -25.80
CA ILE A 145 24.80 -21.34 -25.21
C ILE A 145 25.39 -22.58 -25.90
N SER A 146 24.54 -23.49 -26.36
CA SER A 146 24.94 -24.74 -27.00
C SER A 146 23.86 -25.25 -27.95
N GLU A 147 24.29 -25.84 -29.07
CA GLU A 147 23.40 -26.55 -29.99
C GLU A 147 22.85 -27.87 -29.42
N GLN A 148 23.54 -28.44 -28.42
CA GLN A 148 23.10 -29.69 -27.77
C GLN A 148 21.94 -29.41 -26.80
N PRO A 149 20.81 -30.14 -26.91
CA PRO A 149 19.69 -29.99 -25.97
C PRO A 149 20.07 -30.37 -24.53
N VAL A 150 19.50 -29.66 -23.55
CA VAL A 150 19.63 -29.95 -22.12
C VAL A 150 19.05 -31.34 -21.83
N THR A 151 19.84 -32.17 -21.16
CA THR A 151 19.44 -33.52 -20.75
C THR A 151 18.94 -33.55 -19.30
N GLN A 152 18.28 -34.64 -18.92
CA GLN A 152 17.89 -34.86 -17.53
C GLN A 152 19.10 -34.99 -16.59
N GLN A 153 20.27 -35.38 -17.11
CA GLN A 153 21.51 -35.48 -16.35
C GLN A 153 22.05 -34.09 -16.00
N ASP A 154 21.97 -33.13 -16.91
CA ASP A 154 22.37 -31.74 -16.71
C ASP A 154 21.56 -31.07 -15.61
N LEU A 155 20.22 -31.23 -15.65
CA LEU A 155 19.32 -30.72 -14.61
C LEU A 155 19.62 -31.33 -13.24
N LYS A 156 19.85 -32.65 -13.18
CA LYS A 156 20.22 -33.33 -11.92
C LYS A 156 21.54 -32.82 -11.36
N LEU A 157 22.53 -32.59 -12.21
CA LEU A 157 23.84 -32.08 -11.79
C LEU A 157 23.73 -30.66 -11.24
N ALA A 158 22.94 -29.79 -11.87
CA ALA A 158 22.68 -28.45 -11.36
C ALA A 158 21.96 -28.50 -10.01
N VAL A 159 20.84 -29.24 -9.91
CA VAL A 159 20.08 -29.42 -8.65
C VAL A 159 20.96 -29.92 -7.51
N SER A 160 21.86 -30.88 -7.78
CA SER A 160 22.76 -31.46 -6.76
C SER A 160 23.77 -30.47 -6.14
N LYS A 161 23.92 -29.27 -6.70
CA LYS A 161 24.84 -28.23 -6.24
C LYS A 161 24.16 -27.04 -5.56
N VAL A 162 22.87 -26.82 -5.82
CA VAL A 162 22.12 -25.71 -5.18
C VAL A 162 21.62 -26.13 -3.80
N GLY A 163 21.08 -27.35 -3.70
CA GLY A 163 20.41 -27.85 -2.50
C GLY A 163 18.94 -28.17 -2.76
N ASP A 164 18.16 -28.23 -1.69
CA ASP A 164 16.72 -28.45 -1.79
C ASP A 164 15.98 -27.20 -2.27
N PHE A 165 14.77 -27.40 -2.80
CA PHE A 165 13.89 -26.33 -3.26
C PHE A 165 12.73 -26.16 -2.27
N SER A 166 12.39 -24.91 -1.96
CA SER A 166 11.23 -24.52 -1.16
C SER A 166 9.91 -24.86 -1.87
N ASP A 167 8.80 -24.78 -1.14
CA ASP A 167 7.44 -25.10 -1.62
C ASP A 167 7.01 -24.25 -2.84
N ASP A 168 7.58 -23.04 -2.99
CA ASP A 168 7.36 -22.15 -4.13
C ASP A 168 8.28 -22.45 -5.33
N ASN A 169 9.05 -23.54 -5.28
CA ASN A 169 10.02 -24.00 -6.26
C ASN A 169 11.22 -23.06 -6.49
N ARG A 170 11.61 -22.28 -5.48
CA ARG A 170 12.88 -21.54 -5.46
C ARG A 170 13.96 -22.29 -4.68
N SER A 171 15.20 -21.90 -4.92
CA SER A 171 16.38 -22.29 -4.17
C SER A 171 17.48 -21.25 -4.45
N GLY A 172 18.47 -21.16 -3.56
CA GLY A 172 19.52 -20.15 -3.63
C GLY A 172 20.89 -20.71 -3.31
N ILE A 173 21.93 -19.94 -3.62
CA ILE A 173 23.30 -20.26 -3.21
C ILE A 173 23.62 -19.47 -1.94
N ASN A 174 24.12 -20.17 -0.92
CA ASN A 174 24.64 -19.56 0.30
C ASN A 174 25.61 -18.41 0.00
N ARG A 175 25.43 -17.28 0.69
CA ARG A 175 26.20 -16.03 0.53
C ARG A 175 26.09 -15.38 -0.85
N SER A 176 25.04 -15.66 -1.61
CA SER A 176 24.77 -15.04 -2.92
C SER A 176 23.35 -14.43 -2.97
N LEU A 177 23.08 -13.58 -3.97
CA LEU A 177 21.73 -13.19 -4.37
C LEU A 177 21.23 -13.98 -5.59
N HIS A 178 21.93 -15.04 -5.99
CA HIS A 178 21.54 -15.84 -7.15
C HIS A 178 20.36 -16.75 -6.81
N ARG A 179 19.36 -16.76 -7.70
CA ARG A 179 18.09 -17.47 -7.53
C ARG A 179 17.92 -18.53 -8.59
N ILE A 180 17.60 -19.75 -8.18
CA ILE A 180 17.35 -20.88 -9.05
C ILE A 180 15.89 -21.29 -8.87
N SER A 181 15.10 -21.19 -9.95
CA SER A 181 13.67 -21.55 -9.96
C SER A 181 13.45 -22.82 -10.78
N ALA A 182 12.80 -23.82 -10.20
CA ALA A 182 12.54 -25.11 -10.84
C ALA A 182 11.15 -25.19 -11.47
N ILE A 183 11.10 -25.72 -12.70
CA ILE A 183 9.87 -26.13 -13.36
C ILE A 183 9.71 -27.64 -13.16
N ARG A 184 8.58 -28.06 -12.56
CA ARG A 184 8.28 -29.47 -12.29
C ARG A 184 7.15 -30.01 -13.18
N ASN A 185 7.26 -31.28 -13.54
CA ASN A 185 6.17 -32.00 -14.22
C ASN A 185 5.11 -32.50 -13.22
N ARG A 186 4.02 -33.11 -13.72
CA ARG A 186 2.94 -33.70 -12.89
C ARG A 186 3.38 -34.83 -11.95
N LYS A 187 4.61 -35.32 -12.06
CA LYS A 187 5.25 -36.30 -11.15
C LYS A 187 6.24 -35.63 -10.17
N LEU A 188 6.18 -34.30 -10.04
CA LEU A 188 7.08 -33.45 -9.25
C LEU A 188 8.57 -33.51 -9.64
N GLN A 189 8.89 -34.08 -10.80
CA GLN A 189 10.26 -34.15 -11.30
C GLN A 189 10.64 -32.82 -11.96
N ILE A 190 11.84 -32.32 -11.66
CA ILE A 190 12.38 -31.10 -12.26
C ILE A 190 12.71 -31.36 -13.74
N ILE A 191 12.04 -30.61 -14.61
CA ILE A 191 12.15 -30.65 -16.08
C ILE A 191 12.70 -29.34 -16.67
N GLY A 192 12.84 -28.29 -15.87
CA GLY A 192 13.45 -27.04 -16.30
C GLY A 192 14.01 -26.25 -15.10
N LEU A 193 14.99 -25.38 -15.37
CA LEU A 193 15.62 -24.49 -14.39
C LEU A 193 15.79 -23.10 -15.00
N THR A 194 15.37 -22.07 -14.27
CA THR A 194 15.71 -20.67 -14.55
C THR A 194 16.67 -20.19 -13.46
N CYS A 195 17.92 -19.94 -13.83
CA CYS A 195 18.99 -19.53 -12.92
C CYS A 195 19.26 -18.03 -13.13
N ARG A 196 18.78 -17.18 -12.22
CA ARG A 196 18.90 -15.71 -12.31
C ARG A 196 20.13 -15.20 -11.54
N VAL A 197 20.90 -14.34 -12.19
CA VAL A 197 22.11 -13.73 -11.62
C VAL A 197 21.72 -12.49 -10.79
N GLY A 198 21.51 -12.69 -9.49
CA GLY A 198 21.49 -11.57 -8.53
C GLY A 198 22.83 -10.82 -8.49
N ARG A 199 22.76 -9.53 -8.15
CA ARG A 199 23.91 -8.61 -8.03
C ARG A 199 23.63 -7.60 -6.92
N VAL A 200 24.66 -7.15 -6.23
CA VAL A 200 24.57 -5.99 -5.34
C VAL A 200 24.91 -4.70 -6.09
N VAL A 201 24.16 -3.65 -5.78
CA VAL A 201 24.47 -2.26 -6.15
C VAL A 201 24.69 -1.52 -4.83
N SER A 202 25.79 -0.80 -4.73
CA SER A 202 26.14 0.07 -3.59
C SER A 202 26.02 1.54 -3.99
N GLY A 203 25.91 2.45 -3.02
CA GLY A 203 25.71 3.89 -3.21
C GLY A 203 24.24 4.28 -3.47
N SER A 204 23.31 3.33 -3.47
CA SER A 204 21.88 3.57 -3.63
C SER A 204 21.24 4.29 -2.44
N ALA A 205 21.73 4.04 -1.22
CA ALA A 205 21.23 4.66 0.01
C ALA A 205 21.88 6.01 0.35
N GLU A 206 22.94 6.40 -0.37
CA GLU A 206 23.69 7.65 -0.11
C GLU A 206 22.80 8.90 -0.22
N ILE A 207 21.84 8.87 -1.17
CA ILE A 207 20.83 9.91 -1.40
C ILE A 207 19.95 10.23 -0.17
N ILE A 208 19.90 9.34 0.82
CA ILE A 208 19.14 9.49 2.08
C ILE A 208 20.00 9.18 3.33
N ARG A 209 21.33 9.30 3.24
CA ARG A 209 22.25 9.04 4.37
C ARG A 209 21.87 9.82 5.64
N ASP A 210 21.50 11.09 5.50
CA ASP A 210 21.02 11.96 6.56
C ASP A 210 19.79 11.42 7.31
N LEU A 211 18.84 10.78 6.61
CA LEU A 211 17.66 10.17 7.24
C LEU A 211 18.05 8.91 8.04
N ILE A 212 19.00 8.13 7.51
CA ILE A 212 19.53 6.91 8.14
C ILE A 212 20.29 7.29 9.43
N GLU A 213 21.12 8.32 9.35
CA GLU A 213 21.88 8.92 10.45
C GLU A 213 20.96 9.54 11.53
N GLY A 214 19.89 10.22 11.11
CA GLY A 214 18.88 10.77 12.00
C GLY A 214 18.11 9.72 12.82
N GLY A 215 18.19 8.44 12.45
CA GLY A 215 17.68 7.32 13.26
C GLY A 215 16.16 7.17 13.31
N GLY A 216 15.42 7.97 12.54
CA GLY A 216 13.96 7.86 12.40
C GLY A 216 13.52 6.60 11.65
N SER A 217 12.24 6.26 11.77
CA SER A 217 11.63 5.16 11.00
C SER A 217 11.33 5.62 9.57
N ILE A 218 11.80 4.86 8.57
CA ILE A 218 11.77 5.21 7.15
C ILE A 218 10.80 4.30 6.37
N LEU A 219 9.79 4.89 5.73
CA LEU A 219 8.89 4.20 4.81
C LEU A 219 9.33 4.41 3.35
N VAL A 220 9.56 3.33 2.60
CA VAL A 220 9.97 3.38 1.18
C VAL A 220 8.81 2.97 0.28
N ILE A 221 8.43 3.83 -0.65
CA ILE A 221 7.25 3.65 -1.53
C ILE A 221 7.71 3.83 -2.98
N GLY A 222 6.98 3.27 -3.94
CA GLY A 222 7.28 3.48 -5.36
C GLY A 222 6.95 2.26 -6.21
N SER A 223 6.90 2.48 -7.52
CA SER A 223 6.51 1.45 -8.50
C SER A 223 7.35 0.17 -8.42
N PRO A 224 6.85 -0.97 -8.92
CA PRO A 224 7.65 -2.19 -9.06
C PRO A 224 8.94 -1.92 -9.87
N GLY A 225 10.06 -2.52 -9.46
CA GLY A 225 11.34 -2.45 -10.20
C GLY A 225 12.18 -1.17 -10.04
N VAL A 226 11.69 -0.13 -9.35
CA VAL A 226 12.44 1.14 -9.15
C VAL A 226 13.68 1.02 -8.25
N GLY A 227 13.85 -0.10 -7.55
CA GLY A 227 15.02 -0.38 -6.70
C GLY A 227 14.78 -0.34 -5.19
N LYS A 228 13.52 -0.36 -4.72
CA LYS A 228 13.18 -0.34 -3.27
C LYS A 228 13.98 -1.38 -2.46
N THR A 229 14.02 -2.63 -2.92
CA THR A 229 14.77 -3.72 -2.26
C THR A 229 16.28 -3.48 -2.22
N THR A 230 16.84 -2.83 -3.25
CA THR A 230 18.25 -2.43 -3.28
C THR A 230 18.55 -1.37 -2.22
N LEU A 231 17.68 -0.36 -2.12
CA LEU A 231 17.77 0.69 -1.13
C LEU A 231 17.75 0.12 0.29
N ILE A 232 16.73 -0.67 0.66
CA ILE A 232 16.62 -1.23 2.02
C ILE A 232 17.75 -2.20 2.38
N ARG A 233 18.27 -2.96 1.39
CA ARG A 233 19.43 -3.85 1.59
C ARG A 233 20.67 -3.05 1.99
N GLU A 234 20.90 -1.91 1.34
CA GLU A 234 22.02 -1.05 1.68
C GLU A 234 21.81 -0.29 2.99
N ILE A 235 20.58 0.17 3.29
CA ILE A 235 20.24 0.71 4.62
C ILE A 235 20.56 -0.33 5.70
N ALA A 236 20.25 -1.62 5.48
CA ALA A 236 20.59 -2.70 6.41
C ALA A 236 22.10 -2.77 6.69
N ARG A 237 22.91 -2.77 5.63
CA ARG A 237 24.38 -2.77 5.73
C ARG A 237 24.90 -1.54 6.48
N MET A 238 24.42 -0.34 6.15
CA MET A 238 24.83 0.91 6.80
C MET A 238 24.48 0.90 8.29
N LEU A 239 23.23 0.55 8.65
CA LEU A 239 22.80 0.49 10.03
C LEU A 239 23.54 -0.58 10.84
N ALA A 240 23.78 -1.76 10.24
CA ALA A 240 24.45 -2.87 10.91
C ALA A 240 25.96 -2.65 11.07
N ASP A 241 26.68 -2.17 10.06
CA ASP A 241 28.15 -2.10 10.05
C ASP A 241 28.69 -0.71 10.40
N GLU A 242 28.15 0.35 9.80
CA GLU A 242 28.60 1.73 10.01
C GLU A 242 28.06 2.27 11.35
N HIS A 243 26.74 2.16 11.58
CA HIS A 243 26.10 2.59 12.84
C HIS A 243 26.11 1.52 13.95
N ARG A 244 26.57 0.30 13.66
CA ARG A 244 26.71 -0.82 14.61
C ARG A 244 25.42 -1.24 15.35
N LYS A 245 24.24 -0.89 14.82
CA LYS A 245 22.94 -1.24 15.42
C LYS A 245 22.67 -2.74 15.37
N ARG A 246 21.85 -3.23 16.30
CA ARG A 246 21.21 -4.55 16.26
C ARG A 246 20.09 -4.55 15.22
N VAL A 247 20.45 -4.82 13.98
CA VAL A 247 19.50 -4.92 12.84
C VAL A 247 18.98 -6.35 12.69
N VAL A 248 17.66 -6.50 12.61
CA VAL A 248 16.98 -7.74 12.19
C VAL A 248 16.19 -7.46 10.92
N ILE A 249 16.34 -8.31 9.91
CA ILE A 249 15.62 -8.26 8.64
C ILE A 249 14.56 -9.36 8.64
N VAL A 250 13.30 -9.00 8.41
CA VAL A 250 12.20 -9.91 8.10
C VAL A 250 12.09 -9.99 6.58
N ASP A 251 12.58 -11.08 6.02
CA ASP A 251 12.77 -11.27 4.58
C ASP A 251 11.75 -12.30 4.06
N THR A 252 10.67 -11.80 3.44
CA THR A 252 9.55 -12.61 2.98
C THR A 252 9.77 -13.16 1.57
N SER A 253 10.37 -12.36 0.70
CA SER A 253 10.63 -12.73 -0.70
C SER A 253 12.00 -13.37 -0.92
N ASN A 254 12.82 -13.47 0.14
CA ASN A 254 14.26 -13.74 0.13
C ASN A 254 15.08 -12.76 -0.75
N GLU A 255 14.53 -11.60 -1.11
CA GLU A 255 15.23 -10.68 -2.00
C GLU A 255 16.31 -9.87 -1.28
N ILE A 256 16.16 -9.60 0.03
CA ILE A 256 17.12 -8.76 0.75
C ILE A 256 18.42 -9.53 1.03
N GLY A 257 18.31 -10.69 1.67
CA GLY A 257 19.43 -11.54 2.06
C GLY A 257 19.77 -12.68 1.10
N GLY A 258 18.94 -12.93 0.07
CA GLY A 258 19.11 -14.03 -0.88
C GLY A 258 18.41 -15.34 -0.45
N ASP A 259 18.19 -16.25 -1.41
CA ASP A 259 17.43 -17.50 -1.18
C ASP A 259 18.19 -18.59 -0.39
N GLY A 260 19.50 -18.45 -0.12
CA GLY A 260 20.29 -19.43 0.65
C GLY A 260 20.21 -19.25 2.18
N ASP A 261 20.44 -20.31 2.95
CA ASP A 261 20.45 -20.32 4.43
C ASP A 261 21.42 -19.29 5.04
N VAL A 262 22.61 -19.16 4.45
CA VAL A 262 23.60 -18.16 4.83
C VAL A 262 23.36 -16.91 3.98
N PRO A 263 22.98 -15.75 4.58
CA PRO A 263 22.63 -14.56 3.82
C PRO A 263 23.84 -13.95 3.08
N HIS A 264 23.52 -13.14 2.06
CA HIS A 264 24.49 -12.37 1.29
C HIS A 264 25.23 -11.34 2.16
N SER A 265 26.51 -11.08 1.88
CA SER A 265 27.35 -10.13 2.63
C SER A 265 26.87 -8.67 2.54
N GLY A 266 26.05 -8.35 1.54
CA GLY A 266 25.48 -7.04 1.26
C GLY A 266 24.45 -6.53 2.26
N ILE A 267 24.04 -7.34 3.26
CA ILE A 267 23.30 -6.87 4.45
C ILE A 267 24.21 -6.52 5.63
N GLY A 268 25.53 -6.68 5.47
CA GLY A 268 26.51 -6.49 6.55
C GLY A 268 26.32 -7.50 7.69
N ARG A 269 26.50 -7.04 8.93
CA ARG A 269 26.26 -7.83 10.16
C ARG A 269 24.79 -7.98 10.55
N ALA A 270 23.83 -7.55 9.72
CA ALA A 270 22.41 -7.69 10.02
C ALA A 270 22.01 -9.17 10.16
N ARG A 271 21.08 -9.47 11.08
CA ARG A 271 20.51 -10.81 11.23
C ARG A 271 19.30 -10.92 10.31
N ARG A 272 19.10 -12.08 9.65
CA ARG A 272 17.91 -12.35 8.81
C ARG A 272 17.01 -13.38 9.49
N MET A 273 15.71 -13.14 9.47
CA MET A 273 14.65 -14.10 9.71
C MET A 273 13.89 -14.27 8.39
N GLN A 274 13.83 -15.50 7.88
CA GLN A 274 13.05 -15.82 6.67
C GLN A 274 11.61 -16.13 7.08
N VAL A 275 10.65 -15.59 6.33
CA VAL A 275 9.23 -15.86 6.61
C VAL A 275 8.81 -17.15 5.88
N PRO A 276 8.34 -18.21 6.58
CA PRO A 276 7.99 -19.47 5.92
C PRO A 276 6.78 -19.39 4.97
N ASN A 277 5.88 -18.44 5.22
CA ASN A 277 4.70 -18.18 4.41
C ASN A 277 4.35 -16.70 4.50
N VAL A 278 4.07 -16.04 3.38
CA VAL A 278 3.76 -14.60 3.32
C VAL A 278 2.72 -14.15 4.34
N ASN A 279 1.71 -14.98 4.61
CA ASN A 279 0.63 -14.66 5.56
C ASN A 279 1.09 -14.60 7.02
N LEU A 280 2.24 -15.21 7.36
CA LEU A 280 2.83 -15.25 8.71
C LEU A 280 3.88 -14.16 8.95
N GLN A 281 4.04 -13.21 8.01
CA GLN A 281 5.03 -12.13 8.14
C GLN A 281 4.84 -11.31 9.41
N HIS A 282 3.59 -11.03 9.79
CA HIS A 282 3.26 -10.29 11.02
C HIS A 282 3.71 -11.03 12.30
N ASP A 283 3.53 -12.35 12.36
CA ASP A 283 4.00 -13.17 13.50
C ASP A 283 5.54 -13.12 13.61
N VAL A 284 6.25 -13.26 12.49
CA VAL A 284 7.72 -13.18 12.44
C VAL A 284 8.23 -11.78 12.84
N MET A 285 7.50 -10.72 12.48
CA MET A 285 7.80 -9.35 12.93
C MET A 285 7.68 -9.19 14.45
N ILE A 286 6.68 -9.79 15.09
CA ILE A 286 6.53 -9.79 16.55
C ILE A 286 7.61 -10.64 17.21
N GLU A 287 7.87 -11.85 16.69
CA GLU A 287 8.92 -12.75 17.16
C GLU A 287 10.30 -12.07 17.17
N ALA A 288 10.62 -11.30 16.11
CA ALA A 288 11.86 -10.55 15.99
C ALA A 288 12.08 -9.58 17.18
N VAL A 289 11.03 -8.89 17.65
CA VAL A 289 11.16 -8.01 18.82
C VAL A 289 11.30 -8.81 20.10
N GLU A 290 10.46 -9.83 20.30
CA GLU A 290 10.36 -10.58 21.55
C GLU A 290 11.62 -11.41 21.83
N ASN A 291 12.20 -12.04 20.81
CA ASN A 291 13.30 -12.97 20.96
C ASN A 291 14.69 -12.35 20.71
N HIS A 292 14.80 -11.20 20.03
CA HIS A 292 16.09 -10.71 19.51
C HIS A 292 16.50 -9.29 19.92
N MET A 293 15.66 -8.54 20.65
CA MET A 293 15.93 -7.18 21.14
C MET A 293 16.60 -6.23 20.11
N PRO A 294 16.04 -6.10 18.89
CA PRO A 294 16.60 -5.26 17.83
C PRO A 294 16.51 -3.77 18.18
N GLU A 295 17.41 -2.99 17.59
CA GLU A 295 17.32 -1.52 17.53
C GLU A 295 16.65 -1.06 16.25
N THR A 296 16.83 -1.83 15.18
CA THR A 296 16.14 -1.63 13.91
C THR A 296 15.57 -2.95 13.40
N ILE A 297 14.31 -2.94 12.97
CA ILE A 297 13.73 -3.99 12.14
C ILE A 297 13.59 -3.48 10.70
N ILE A 298 13.98 -4.31 9.75
CA ILE A 298 13.86 -4.05 8.31
C ILE A 298 12.89 -5.05 7.70
N ILE A 299 11.92 -4.58 6.92
CA ILE A 299 10.83 -5.39 6.37
C ILE A 299 10.82 -5.20 4.84
N ASP A 300 10.73 -6.30 4.09
CA ASP A 300 10.76 -6.28 2.62
C ASP A 300 9.60 -5.48 2.02
N GLU A 301 8.36 -5.92 2.21
CA GLU A 301 7.16 -5.19 1.79
C GLU A 301 6.04 -5.37 2.83
N ILE A 302 5.39 -4.29 3.23
CA ILE A 302 4.16 -4.30 4.03
C ILE A 302 2.97 -4.15 3.07
N GLY A 303 2.11 -5.16 3.03
CA GLY A 303 0.93 -5.24 2.18
C GLY A 303 -0.38 -5.50 2.92
N THR A 304 -0.36 -6.09 4.12
CA THR A 304 -1.59 -6.43 4.88
C THR A 304 -1.82 -5.57 6.11
N GLU A 305 -3.07 -5.54 6.58
CA GLU A 305 -3.45 -4.81 7.81
C GLU A 305 -2.77 -5.40 9.06
N LEU A 306 -2.60 -6.73 9.12
CA LEU A 306 -1.93 -7.40 10.24
C LEU A 306 -0.44 -7.01 10.32
N GLU A 307 0.24 -6.91 9.18
CA GLU A 307 1.61 -6.39 9.13
C GLU A 307 1.67 -4.91 9.53
N ALA A 308 0.69 -4.10 9.12
CA ALA A 308 0.64 -2.68 9.47
C ALA A 308 0.37 -2.46 10.97
N LEU A 309 -0.49 -3.26 11.59
CA LEU A 309 -0.74 -3.30 13.03
C LEU A 309 0.50 -3.78 13.81
N ALA A 310 1.18 -4.83 13.32
CA ALA A 310 2.42 -5.31 13.90
C ALA A 310 3.51 -4.22 13.83
N ALA A 311 3.70 -3.57 12.68
CA ALA A 311 4.63 -2.44 12.52
C ALA A 311 4.31 -1.30 13.51
N SER A 312 3.05 -0.90 13.63
CA SER A 312 2.64 0.15 14.59
C SER A 312 2.96 -0.24 16.04
N THR A 313 2.67 -1.49 16.42
CA THR A 313 2.98 -2.04 17.75
C THR A 313 4.48 -2.07 18.04
N ILE A 314 5.30 -2.37 17.03
CA ILE A 314 6.77 -2.41 17.12
C ILE A 314 7.34 -0.99 17.25
N ALA A 315 6.83 -0.02 16.49
CA ALA A 315 7.23 1.38 16.59
C ALA A 315 6.89 1.97 17.98
N GLN A 316 5.74 1.62 18.56
CA GLN A 316 5.35 2.02 19.92
C GLN A 316 6.28 1.47 21.01
N ARG A 317 7.00 0.36 20.74
CA ARG A 317 8.06 -0.17 21.62
C ARG A 317 9.40 0.55 21.45
N GLY A 318 9.50 1.56 20.59
CA GLY A 318 10.71 2.36 20.35
C GLY A 318 11.74 1.72 19.41
N VAL A 319 11.36 0.69 18.67
CA VAL A 319 12.23 0.05 17.67
C VAL A 319 12.15 0.84 16.36
N GLN A 320 13.30 1.18 15.76
CA GLN A 320 13.34 1.84 14.46
C GLN A 320 12.84 0.87 13.37
N LEU A 321 12.00 1.35 12.45
CA LEU A 321 11.52 0.56 11.32
C LEU A 321 12.04 1.11 10.00
N VAL A 322 12.48 0.23 9.12
CA VAL A 322 12.70 0.54 7.69
C VAL A 322 11.93 -0.48 6.88
N ALA A 323 10.93 -0.04 6.13
CA ALA A 323 10.08 -0.95 5.36
C ALA A 323 9.79 -0.40 3.98
N THR A 324 9.52 -1.27 3.00
CA THR A 324 8.74 -0.85 1.84
C THR A 324 7.26 -1.12 2.07
N ALA A 325 6.38 -0.44 1.34
CA ALA A 325 4.95 -0.70 1.37
C ALA A 325 4.33 -0.74 -0.03
N HIS A 326 3.20 -1.43 -0.14
CA HIS A 326 2.47 -1.57 -1.39
C HIS A 326 1.81 -0.24 -1.82
N GLY A 327 2.44 0.47 -2.75
CA GLY A 327 1.95 1.72 -3.31
C GLY A 327 2.98 2.44 -4.18
N MET A 328 2.54 3.43 -4.95
CA MET A 328 3.43 4.30 -5.74
C MET A 328 3.69 5.64 -5.04
N THR A 329 2.70 6.15 -4.30
CA THR A 329 2.75 7.44 -3.58
C THR A 329 2.06 7.34 -2.21
N ILE A 330 2.30 8.33 -1.34
CA ILE A 330 1.60 8.53 -0.06
C ILE A 330 0.09 8.61 -0.27
N ASP A 331 -0.39 9.25 -1.35
CA ASP A 331 -1.79 9.25 -1.76
C ASP A 331 -2.40 7.85 -1.91
N ASN A 332 -1.62 6.86 -2.37
CA ASN A 332 -2.12 5.47 -2.45
C ASN A 332 -2.28 4.86 -1.05
N ILE A 333 -1.39 5.18 -0.11
CA ILE A 333 -1.47 4.69 1.27
C ILE A 333 -2.63 5.37 2.02
N ILE A 334 -2.83 6.67 1.81
CA ILE A 334 -3.99 7.43 2.32
C ILE A 334 -5.32 6.80 1.87
N LYS A 335 -5.39 6.30 0.64
CA LYS A 335 -6.59 5.68 0.06
C LYS A 335 -6.73 4.19 0.38
N ASN A 336 -5.74 3.56 1.02
CA ASN A 336 -5.73 2.13 1.34
C ASN A 336 -6.09 1.91 2.82
N PRO A 337 -7.29 1.36 3.14
CA PRO A 337 -7.74 1.18 4.53
C PRO A 337 -6.84 0.28 5.39
N SER A 338 -6.12 -0.66 4.78
CA SER A 338 -5.22 -1.57 5.49
C SER A 338 -3.85 -0.94 5.78
N LEU A 339 -3.39 0.01 4.95
CA LEU A 339 -2.06 0.61 5.08
C LEU A 339 -2.06 2.01 5.70
N GLN A 340 -3.21 2.69 5.81
CA GLN A 340 -3.33 3.99 6.48
C GLN A 340 -2.75 4.02 7.91
N ILE A 341 -2.71 2.88 8.60
CA ILE A 341 -2.13 2.72 9.95
C ILE A 341 -0.63 3.11 9.96
N LEU A 342 0.09 2.86 8.87
CA LEU A 342 1.50 3.21 8.73
C LEU A 342 1.74 4.72 8.79
N ILE A 343 0.77 5.51 8.33
CA ILE A 343 0.81 6.97 8.24
C ILE A 343 0.00 7.67 9.36
N GLY A 344 -0.42 6.91 10.39
CA GLY A 344 -1.08 7.43 11.60
C GLY A 344 -2.57 7.12 11.71
N GLY A 345 -3.12 6.36 10.76
CA GLY A 345 -4.54 6.07 10.62
C GLY A 345 -5.34 7.29 10.17
N ILE A 346 -6.40 7.12 9.38
CA ILE A 346 -7.28 8.23 8.97
C ILE A 346 -8.67 8.00 9.53
N GLU A 347 -9.33 9.08 9.94
CA GLU A 347 -10.69 9.06 10.48
C GLU A 347 -11.52 10.23 9.95
N SER A 348 -12.81 9.98 9.77
CA SER A 348 -13.80 10.99 9.43
C SER A 348 -14.28 11.68 10.70
N VAL A 349 -13.76 12.86 11.00
CA VAL A 349 -14.14 13.68 12.17
C VAL A 349 -15.24 14.66 11.77
N THR A 350 -16.32 14.71 12.56
CA THR A 350 -17.38 15.72 12.40
C THR A 350 -17.13 16.87 13.37
N LEU A 351 -16.75 18.02 12.82
CA LEU A 351 -16.60 19.29 13.51
C LEU A 351 -17.96 19.92 13.82
N GLY A 352 -18.04 20.62 14.95
CA GLY A 352 -19.18 21.49 15.26
C GLY A 352 -19.25 22.69 14.31
N ASP A 353 -20.45 23.25 14.14
CA ASP A 353 -20.75 24.34 13.19
C ASP A 353 -19.82 25.55 13.33
N GLU A 354 -19.43 25.91 14.55
CA GLU A 354 -18.52 27.04 14.80
C GLU A 354 -17.09 26.74 14.34
N GLU A 355 -16.58 25.54 14.60
CA GLU A 355 -15.21 25.13 14.24
C GLU A 355 -15.09 24.88 12.72
N ALA A 356 -16.11 24.27 12.11
CA ALA A 356 -16.19 24.11 10.66
C ALA A 356 -16.21 25.48 9.95
N ARG A 357 -16.99 26.44 10.46
CA ARG A 357 -17.04 27.83 9.97
C ARG A 357 -15.71 28.56 10.17
N LYS A 358 -15.07 28.40 11.33
CA LYS A 358 -13.75 28.99 11.65
C LYS A 358 -12.66 28.50 10.69
N ARG A 359 -12.62 27.18 10.44
CA ARG A 359 -11.67 26.54 9.52
C ARG A 359 -12.04 26.68 8.04
N LYS A 360 -13.25 27.17 7.71
CA LYS A 360 -13.83 27.27 6.34
C LYS A 360 -13.88 25.92 5.61
N VAL A 361 -14.16 24.84 6.34
CA VAL A 361 -14.26 23.47 5.82
C VAL A 361 -15.69 22.92 5.95
N GLN A 362 -15.95 21.76 5.34
CA GLN A 362 -17.18 21.02 5.56
C GLN A 362 -17.28 20.55 7.02
N LYS A 363 -18.50 20.27 7.50
CA LYS A 363 -18.67 19.75 8.88
C LYS A 363 -17.97 18.41 9.09
N THR A 364 -17.78 17.61 8.06
CA THR A 364 -17.06 16.34 8.11
C THR A 364 -15.75 16.47 7.34
N ILE A 365 -14.63 16.14 7.98
CA ILE A 365 -13.28 16.20 7.41
C ILE A 365 -12.52 14.90 7.72
N LEU A 366 -11.47 14.63 6.95
CA LEU A 366 -10.53 13.55 7.24
C LEU A 366 -9.36 14.12 8.05
N GLU A 367 -9.09 13.53 9.22
CA GLU A 367 -7.93 13.85 10.07
C GLU A 367 -7.18 12.55 10.41
N ARG A 368 -5.92 12.66 10.86
CA ARG A 368 -5.17 11.49 11.35
C ARG A 368 -5.63 11.07 12.75
N LYS A 369 -5.68 9.76 13.02
CA LYS A 369 -6.01 9.21 14.35
C LYS A 369 -4.89 9.42 15.37
N GLY A 370 -3.63 9.45 14.92
CA GLY A 370 -2.47 9.54 15.80
C GLY A 370 -1.16 9.81 15.04
N PRO A 371 -0.01 9.74 15.74
CA PRO A 371 1.30 9.87 15.11
C PRO A 371 1.53 8.73 14.09
N PRO A 372 2.24 8.99 12.98
CA PRO A 372 2.56 7.96 12.01
C PRO A 372 3.52 6.91 12.60
N THR A 373 3.41 5.68 12.10
CA THR A 373 4.31 4.56 12.46
C THR A 373 5.73 4.80 11.95
N PHE A 374 5.85 5.52 10.83
CA PHE A 374 7.11 5.98 10.26
C PHE A 374 7.26 7.49 10.43
N THR A 375 8.46 7.97 10.77
CA THR A 375 8.70 9.42 10.96
C THR A 375 8.87 10.16 9.64
N CYS A 376 9.44 9.48 8.64
CA CYS A 376 9.70 10.01 7.31
C CYS A 376 9.36 8.97 6.23
N ALA A 377 9.10 9.44 5.01
CA ALA A 377 8.87 8.60 3.84
C ALA A 377 9.74 8.99 2.64
N VAL A 378 10.04 8.02 1.78
CA VAL A 378 10.84 8.15 0.57
C VAL A 378 10.07 7.52 -0.59
N GLU A 379 9.55 8.34 -1.48
CA GLU A 379 8.93 7.88 -2.73
C GLU A 379 10.01 7.75 -3.82
N MET A 380 10.31 6.52 -4.21
CA MET A 380 11.25 6.17 -5.27
C MET A 380 10.60 6.37 -6.64
N ILE A 381 11.06 7.39 -7.37
CA ILE A 381 10.62 7.69 -8.74
C ILE A 381 11.44 6.86 -9.73
N SER A 382 12.76 6.79 -9.52
CA SER A 382 13.68 5.95 -10.29
C SER A 382 14.82 5.45 -9.40
N ARG A 383 15.78 4.72 -9.97
CA ARG A 383 16.97 4.25 -9.23
C ARG A 383 17.90 5.37 -8.77
N THR A 384 17.78 6.56 -9.37
CA THR A 384 18.65 7.72 -9.11
C THR A 384 17.86 8.94 -8.65
N GLU A 385 16.53 8.84 -8.46
CA GLU A 385 15.66 9.94 -8.09
C GLU A 385 14.58 9.51 -7.10
N CYS A 386 14.46 10.26 -6.01
CA CYS A 386 13.40 10.06 -5.01
C CYS A 386 12.86 11.39 -4.48
N ARG A 387 11.60 11.37 -4.02
CA ARG A 387 10.97 12.43 -3.25
C ARG A 387 11.01 12.06 -1.77
N VAL A 388 11.60 12.93 -0.96
CA VAL A 388 11.79 12.74 0.49
C VAL A 388 10.80 13.60 1.28
N HIS A 389 10.05 12.94 2.16
CA HIS A 389 9.14 13.52 3.13
C HIS A 389 9.77 13.39 4.51
N GLN A 390 10.59 14.38 4.92
CA GLN A 390 11.32 14.35 6.19
C GLN A 390 10.38 14.27 7.41
N ARG A 391 9.18 14.87 7.29
CA ARG A 391 8.11 14.87 8.29
C ARG A 391 6.85 14.29 7.67
N LEU A 392 6.60 13.02 7.95
CA LEU A 392 5.46 12.28 7.39
C LEU A 392 4.13 12.75 7.99
N ASP A 393 4.14 13.16 9.25
CA ASP A 393 3.00 13.78 9.94
C ASP A 393 2.50 15.04 9.20
N VAL A 394 3.38 16.01 8.97
CA VAL A 394 3.07 17.26 8.27
C VAL A 394 2.71 17.01 6.81
N THR A 395 3.37 16.04 6.16
CA THR A 395 3.05 15.61 4.80
C THR A 395 1.61 15.14 4.68
N VAL A 396 1.18 14.22 5.55
CA VAL A 396 -0.17 13.63 5.48
C VAL A 396 -1.23 14.67 5.84
N ASP A 397 -1.00 15.51 6.85
CA ASP A 397 -1.92 16.59 7.23
C ASP A 397 -2.11 17.60 6.09
N ALA A 398 -1.03 17.94 5.36
CA ALA A 398 -1.11 18.80 4.19
C ALA A 398 -1.97 18.18 3.07
N ILE A 399 -1.79 16.89 2.77
CA ILE A 399 -2.55 16.17 1.75
C ILE A 399 -4.03 16.07 2.13
N LEU A 400 -4.35 15.69 3.39
CA LEU A 400 -5.72 15.62 3.90
C LEU A 400 -6.41 16.99 3.87
N ALA A 401 -5.68 18.07 4.12
CA ALA A 401 -6.16 19.45 3.99
C ALA A 401 -6.27 19.97 2.54
N GLY A 402 -5.96 19.13 1.52
CA GLY A 402 -5.98 19.53 0.11
C GLY A 402 -4.89 20.53 -0.28
N LYS A 403 -3.80 20.60 0.49
CA LYS A 403 -2.64 21.47 0.26
C LYS A 403 -1.50 20.70 -0.41
N ASN A 404 -0.54 21.42 -0.99
CA ASN A 404 0.69 20.81 -1.48
C ASN A 404 1.52 20.29 -0.30
N ALA A 405 1.92 19.02 -0.35
CA ALA A 405 2.78 18.41 0.66
C ALA A 405 4.22 18.98 0.60
N PRO A 406 4.84 19.33 1.74
CA PRO A 406 6.26 19.66 1.77
C PRO A 406 7.07 18.41 1.43
N CYS A 407 7.85 18.47 0.34
CA CYS A 407 8.66 17.35 -0.10
C CYS A 407 9.94 17.84 -0.80
N GLN A 408 11.03 17.09 -0.61
CA GLN A 408 12.34 17.40 -1.17
C GLN A 408 12.66 16.40 -2.28
N ILE A 409 12.83 16.87 -3.52
CA ILE A 409 13.30 16.02 -4.61
C ILE A 409 14.83 15.89 -4.49
N ARG A 410 15.34 14.66 -4.58
CA ARG A 410 16.76 14.35 -4.54
C ARG A 410 17.13 13.51 -5.75
N GLN A 411 18.32 13.75 -6.29
CA GLN A 411 18.86 13.03 -7.43
C GLN A 411 20.34 12.69 -7.24
N ILE A 412 20.75 11.51 -7.70
CA ILE A 412 22.15 11.10 -7.80
C ILE A 412 22.69 11.57 -9.16
N ARG A 413 23.68 12.47 -9.15
CA ARG A 413 24.46 12.84 -10.34
C ARG A 413 25.65 11.89 -10.52
N GLY A 414 26.10 11.71 -11.77
CA GLY A 414 27.28 10.91 -12.10
C GLY A 414 28.59 11.54 -11.61
N GLU A 415 29.66 10.74 -11.58
CA GLU A 415 30.89 10.95 -10.79
C GLU A 415 31.79 12.17 -11.15
N ASP A 416 31.44 12.99 -12.16
CA ASP A 416 32.23 14.16 -12.58
C ASP A 416 31.83 15.49 -11.90
N ASP A 417 30.82 15.48 -11.01
CA ASP A 417 30.35 16.66 -10.27
C ASP A 417 30.29 16.32 -8.76
N GLY A 418 30.64 17.29 -7.91
CA GLY A 418 30.77 17.09 -6.45
C GLY A 418 29.49 16.66 -5.72
N PRO A 419 29.57 16.35 -4.40
CA PRO A 419 28.57 15.56 -3.69
C PRO A 419 27.15 16.12 -3.81
N HIS A 420 26.24 15.26 -4.30
CA HIS A 420 24.78 15.31 -4.20
C HIS A 420 24.17 16.71 -4.11
N LYS A 421 23.94 17.34 -5.27
CA LYS A 421 23.19 18.60 -5.35
C LYS A 421 21.73 18.38 -4.91
N LEU A 422 21.44 18.72 -3.66
CA LEU A 422 20.10 18.83 -3.10
C LEU A 422 19.32 19.88 -3.91
N VAL A 423 18.41 19.46 -4.79
CA VAL A 423 17.48 20.36 -5.49
C VAL A 423 16.24 20.51 -4.62
N THR A 424 16.37 21.30 -3.55
CA THR A 424 15.22 21.79 -2.78
C THR A 424 14.36 22.71 -3.65
N PRO A 425 13.07 22.43 -3.84
CA PRO A 425 12.11 23.46 -4.20
C PRO A 425 11.72 24.20 -2.92
N ILE A 426 12.26 25.43 -2.77
CA ILE A 426 11.80 26.49 -1.86
C ILE A 426 12.11 26.27 -0.34
N PRO A 427 12.53 27.32 0.42
CA PRO A 427 12.81 27.22 1.86
C PRO A 427 11.61 26.90 2.75
N LEU A 428 11.92 26.50 3.98
CA LEU A 428 10.98 26.16 5.05
C LEU A 428 10.47 27.41 5.81
N ASP A 429 10.21 28.51 5.11
CA ASP A 429 9.96 29.84 5.69
C ASP A 429 8.45 30.14 5.90
N ILE A 430 7.65 29.14 6.30
CA ILE A 430 6.25 29.34 6.73
C ILE A 430 5.87 28.39 7.89
N LEU A 431 6.72 28.29 8.93
CA LEU A 431 6.40 27.55 10.16
C LEU A 431 6.44 28.39 11.46
N GLU A 432 6.87 29.65 11.39
CA GLU A 432 6.88 30.55 12.56
C GLU A 432 5.61 31.43 12.66
N GLU A 433 4.92 31.74 11.55
CA GLU A 433 3.69 32.57 11.55
C GLU A 433 2.41 31.89 12.10
N VAL A 434 2.47 30.62 12.53
CA VAL A 434 1.27 29.83 12.90
C VAL A 434 1.13 29.61 14.43
N LEU A 435 2.05 30.15 15.24
CA LEU A 435 2.12 29.82 16.68
C LEU A 435 1.91 30.98 17.68
N GLU A 436 1.80 32.24 17.25
CA GLU A 436 1.61 33.38 18.18
C GLU A 436 0.53 34.39 17.72
N GLU A 437 -0.76 34.11 18.01
CA GLU A 437 -1.76 35.18 18.25
C GLU A 437 -2.75 34.75 19.36
N GLU A 438 -2.44 35.12 20.61
CA GLU A 438 -3.42 35.25 21.70
C GLU A 438 -3.99 36.69 21.71
N PRO A 439 -5.31 36.91 21.75
CA PRO A 439 -5.87 38.26 21.62
C PRO A 439 -6.00 38.98 22.96
N THR A 440 -5.34 40.14 23.12
CA THR A 440 -5.70 41.12 24.17
C THR A 440 -5.75 42.56 23.63
N PRO A 441 -6.56 43.48 24.21
CA PRO A 441 -7.11 44.62 23.46
C PRO A 441 -6.81 46.00 24.07
N LEU A 442 -6.28 46.95 23.28
CA LEU A 442 -6.29 48.40 23.54
C LEU A 442 -6.35 49.14 22.18
N LEU A 443 -7.37 49.93 21.86
CA LEU A 443 -7.66 51.30 22.32
C LEU A 443 -6.71 52.40 21.80
N SER A 444 -7.22 53.12 20.78
CA SER A 444 -7.10 54.58 20.54
C SER A 444 -5.72 55.24 20.47
N ARG A 445 -5.39 55.79 19.28
CA ARG A 445 -5.14 57.24 19.16
C ARG A 445 -5.36 57.78 17.74
N ASP A 446 -5.90 58.98 17.67
CA ASP A 446 -6.38 59.65 16.46
C ASP A 446 -5.25 60.25 15.60
N PHE A 447 -5.51 60.41 14.31
CA PHE A 447 -5.19 61.66 13.60
C PHE A 447 -6.17 61.89 12.43
N ALA A 448 -6.95 62.98 12.53
CA ALA A 448 -7.71 63.56 11.42
C ALA A 448 -6.73 64.29 10.45
N SER A 449 -7.09 64.79 9.26
CA SER A 449 -8.38 65.39 8.86
C SER A 449 -8.50 65.55 7.33
N GLU A 450 -9.76 65.50 6.85
CA GLU A 450 -10.38 66.46 5.90
C GLU A 450 -9.91 66.57 4.41
N VAL A 451 -10.77 66.90 3.42
CA VAL A 451 -12.25 67.06 3.33
C VAL A 451 -12.70 66.60 1.91
N LEU A 452 -13.96 66.18 1.72
CA LEU A 452 -14.99 66.88 0.91
C LEU A 452 -16.30 66.06 0.87
N SER A 453 -17.44 66.76 0.87
CA SER A 453 -18.78 66.25 1.19
C SER A 453 -19.85 66.67 0.17
N ASP A 454 -20.98 65.95 0.18
CA ASP A 454 -22.40 66.31 -0.05
C ASP A 454 -23.12 64.94 -0.26
N ASP A 455 -24.11 64.50 0.53
CA ASP A 455 -25.49 65.01 0.75
C ASP A 455 -26.31 64.98 -0.56
N GLU A 456 -27.57 64.50 -0.64
CA GLU A 456 -28.64 64.28 0.35
C GLU A 456 -29.64 63.16 -0.11
N ASP A 457 -30.57 62.74 0.76
CA ASP A 457 -31.60 61.70 0.52
C ASP A 457 -32.95 62.22 -0.07
N GLU A 458 -33.86 61.28 -0.39
CA GLU A 458 -35.35 61.33 -0.33
C GLU A 458 -36.18 60.94 -1.60
N ASP A 459 -37.01 59.91 -1.38
CA ASP A 459 -38.28 59.49 -1.99
C ASP A 459 -38.84 60.14 -3.28
N PHE A 460 -39.30 59.28 -4.22
CA PHE A 460 -40.75 59.08 -4.48
C PHE A 460 -41.01 57.89 -5.45
N LEU A 461 -41.90 56.97 -5.07
CA LEU A 461 -42.48 55.96 -5.97
C LEU A 461 -43.60 56.60 -6.83
N PRO A 462 -43.88 56.08 -8.06
CA PRO A 462 -45.03 55.19 -8.15
C PRO A 462 -44.95 54.08 -9.23
N THR A 463 -45.70 53.00 -8.98
CA THR A 463 -46.21 52.05 -10.00
C THR A 463 -47.37 52.72 -10.81
N PRO A 464 -48.04 52.12 -11.84
CA PRO A 464 -47.98 50.73 -12.33
C PRO A 464 -48.15 50.49 -13.87
N TYR A 465 -48.08 49.22 -14.28
CA TYR A 465 -48.76 48.57 -15.44
C TYR A 465 -48.81 49.25 -16.83
N LYS A 466 -48.11 48.67 -17.82
CA LYS A 466 -48.72 47.77 -18.84
C LYS A 466 -47.72 47.21 -19.86
N LYS A 467 -48.11 46.07 -20.47
CA LYS A 467 -47.46 45.47 -21.65
C LYS A 467 -47.36 46.48 -22.80
N ALA A 468 -46.17 46.61 -23.38
CA ALA A 468 -45.99 47.08 -24.75
C ALA A 468 -44.97 46.18 -25.44
N SER A 469 -45.43 45.37 -26.40
CA SER A 469 -44.56 44.65 -27.30
C SER A 469 -43.89 45.65 -28.24
N SER A 470 -42.56 45.69 -28.30
CA SER A 470 -41.85 46.26 -29.45
C SER A 470 -40.63 45.43 -29.77
N ASN A 471 -40.65 44.85 -30.97
CA ASN A 471 -39.55 44.09 -31.52
C ASN A 471 -38.29 44.97 -31.57
N ILE A 472 -37.21 44.55 -30.93
CA ILE A 472 -35.87 44.91 -31.39
C ILE A 472 -35.36 43.72 -32.21
N SER A 473 -35.19 43.99 -33.49
CA SER A 473 -34.81 43.03 -34.52
C SER A 473 -33.43 42.43 -34.29
N MET A 474 -33.28 41.16 -34.66
CA MET A 474 -31.98 40.51 -34.78
C MET A 474 -31.06 41.30 -35.74
N SER A 475 -29.93 41.78 -35.25
CA SER A 475 -28.73 41.84 -36.08
C SER A 475 -28.13 40.43 -36.11
N ARG A 476 -28.01 39.83 -37.30
CA ARG A 476 -27.19 38.63 -37.48
C ARG A 476 -25.78 38.95 -36.99
N ARG A 477 -25.25 38.19 -36.04
CA ARG A 477 -23.79 38.14 -35.84
C ARG A 477 -23.22 37.59 -37.15
N SER A 478 -22.31 38.34 -37.78
CA SER A 478 -21.66 37.94 -39.03
C SER A 478 -20.29 37.33 -38.77
N SER A 479 -20.16 36.64 -37.64
CA SER A 479 -18.96 35.98 -37.14
C SER A 479 -19.41 34.74 -36.35
N PRO A 480 -18.73 33.60 -36.51
CA PRO A 480 -19.06 32.39 -35.77
C PRO A 480 -18.86 32.61 -34.26
N VAL A 481 -19.53 31.80 -33.44
CA VAL A 481 -19.34 31.77 -31.99
C VAL A 481 -18.15 30.86 -31.68
N HIS A 482 -17.15 31.38 -30.96
CA HIS A 482 -15.94 30.63 -30.63
C HIS A 482 -16.17 29.75 -29.40
N VAL A 483 -16.13 28.43 -29.59
CA VAL A 483 -16.38 27.42 -28.54
C VAL A 483 -15.05 26.79 -28.12
N TYR A 484 -14.64 27.00 -26.87
CA TYR A 484 -13.53 26.26 -26.28
C TYR A 484 -14.00 24.91 -25.74
N THR A 485 -13.49 23.80 -26.28
CA THR A 485 -13.84 22.45 -25.84
C THR A 485 -12.86 21.92 -24.80
N TYR A 486 -13.36 21.47 -23.65
CA TYR A 486 -12.55 20.84 -22.60
C TYR A 486 -12.92 19.37 -22.41
N ASN A 487 -12.06 18.48 -22.92
CA ASN A 487 -12.25 17.03 -23.02
C ASN A 487 -13.59 16.62 -23.66
N VAL A 488 -13.94 17.33 -24.74
CA VAL A 488 -14.90 16.96 -25.76
C VAL A 488 -14.12 17.02 -27.06
N LEU A 489 -14.21 16.01 -27.93
CA LEU A 489 -13.45 16.00 -29.17
C LEU A 489 -13.99 17.08 -30.11
N GLU A 490 -13.11 17.92 -30.66
CA GLU A 490 -13.45 18.92 -31.67
C GLU A 490 -14.25 18.30 -32.84
N ALA A 491 -13.79 17.15 -33.34
CA ALA A 491 -14.45 16.41 -34.43
C ALA A 491 -15.92 16.05 -34.12
N ASP A 492 -16.25 15.75 -32.86
CA ASP A 492 -17.62 15.45 -32.45
C ASP A 492 -18.51 16.72 -32.47
N VAL A 493 -17.95 17.88 -32.09
CA VAL A 493 -18.65 19.17 -32.10
C VAL A 493 -18.83 19.69 -33.53
N LEU A 494 -17.81 19.56 -34.38
CA LEU A 494 -17.88 19.90 -35.80
C LEU A 494 -18.87 19.00 -36.56
N GLN A 495 -18.88 17.70 -36.29
CA GLN A 495 -19.88 16.78 -36.86
C GLN A 495 -21.31 17.13 -36.42
N VAL A 496 -21.51 17.60 -35.19
CA VAL A 496 -22.81 18.12 -34.74
C VAL A 496 -23.19 19.39 -35.52
N ALA A 497 -22.24 20.30 -35.76
CA ALA A 497 -22.48 21.52 -36.54
C ALA A 497 -22.85 21.20 -38.01
N GLU A 498 -22.11 20.31 -38.67
CA GLU A 498 -22.37 19.80 -40.03
C GLU A 498 -23.77 19.17 -40.13
N VAL A 499 -24.10 18.21 -39.26
CA VAL A 499 -25.41 17.54 -39.24
C VAL A 499 -26.57 18.50 -38.94
N MET A 500 -26.30 19.61 -38.26
CA MET A 500 -27.30 20.66 -37.98
C MET A 500 -27.34 21.78 -39.03
N GLY A 501 -26.42 21.81 -40.01
CA GLY A 501 -26.28 22.88 -41.00
C GLY A 501 -25.89 24.22 -40.37
N LEU A 502 -24.96 24.19 -39.40
CA LEU A 502 -24.50 25.32 -38.58
C LEU A 502 -22.97 25.55 -38.69
N GLU A 503 -22.36 25.07 -39.77
CA GLU A 503 -20.91 25.15 -40.03
C GLU A 503 -20.37 26.60 -40.01
N ASP A 504 -21.17 27.57 -40.48
CA ASP A 504 -20.81 29.00 -40.48
C ASP A 504 -21.14 29.71 -39.14
N ASP A 505 -21.87 29.06 -38.22
CA ASP A 505 -22.38 29.66 -36.97
C ASP A 505 -21.49 29.35 -35.74
N ILE A 506 -20.61 28.33 -35.80
CA ILE A 506 -19.78 27.84 -34.68
C ILE A 506 -18.36 27.52 -35.17
N GLU A 507 -17.36 28.04 -34.45
CA GLU A 507 -15.93 27.72 -34.66
C GLU A 507 -15.35 27.19 -33.34
N VAL A 508 -14.56 26.11 -33.39
CA VAL A 508 -13.91 25.55 -32.19
C VAL A 508 -12.52 26.17 -32.04
N THR A 509 -12.15 26.58 -30.82
CA THR A 509 -10.85 27.21 -30.54
C THR A 509 -10.12 26.51 -29.41
N ASP A 510 -8.79 26.40 -29.56
CA ASP A 510 -7.86 25.93 -28.53
C ASP A 510 -7.40 27.04 -27.57
N ASP A 511 -7.72 28.31 -27.85
CA ASP A 511 -7.39 29.45 -26.96
C ASP A 511 -8.62 29.91 -26.17
N VAL A 512 -8.53 29.84 -24.84
CA VAL A 512 -9.58 30.32 -23.92
C VAL A 512 -9.68 31.85 -23.91
N GLY A 513 -8.65 32.57 -24.37
CA GLY A 513 -8.65 34.03 -24.48
C GLY A 513 -9.59 34.57 -25.56
N GLU A 514 -9.72 33.83 -26.67
CA GLU A 514 -10.55 34.20 -27.84
C GLU A 514 -11.94 33.52 -27.83
N ALA A 515 -12.23 32.68 -26.82
CA ALA A 515 -13.47 31.92 -26.74
C ALA A 515 -14.65 32.75 -26.21
N ASP A 516 -15.81 32.64 -26.87
CA ASP A 516 -17.09 33.19 -26.39
C ASP A 516 -17.72 32.32 -25.27
N VAL A 517 -17.42 31.01 -25.28
CA VAL A 517 -18.09 30.00 -24.44
C VAL A 517 -17.21 28.77 -24.22
N ILE A 518 -17.36 28.10 -23.07
CA ILE A 518 -16.66 26.85 -22.74
C ILE A 518 -17.65 25.68 -22.74
N LEU A 519 -17.33 24.58 -23.44
CA LEU A 519 -18.08 23.32 -23.43
C LEU A 519 -17.23 22.22 -22.77
N ALA A 520 -17.72 21.63 -21.67
CA ALA A 520 -16.94 20.68 -20.86
C ALA A 520 -17.73 19.45 -20.40
N SER A 521 -17.03 18.34 -20.13
CA SER A 521 -17.62 17.12 -19.57
C SER A 521 -17.88 17.21 -18.05
N SER A 522 -19.00 16.66 -17.59
CA SER A 522 -19.40 16.71 -16.17
C SER A 522 -18.51 15.87 -15.23
N SER A 523 -17.87 14.83 -15.78
CA SER A 523 -16.95 13.93 -15.09
C SER A 523 -15.72 14.67 -14.56
N GLU A 524 -15.21 15.63 -15.32
CA GLU A 524 -13.93 16.29 -15.03
C GLU A 524 -14.08 17.68 -14.43
N LEU A 525 -15.21 18.37 -14.67
CA LEU A 525 -15.54 19.60 -13.93
C LEU A 525 -15.67 19.37 -12.40
N LYS A 526 -15.72 18.09 -11.96
CA LYS A 526 -15.65 17.65 -10.56
C LYS A 526 -14.23 17.29 -10.09
N GLN A 527 -13.32 16.96 -11.00
CA GLN A 527 -11.94 16.52 -10.68
C GLN A 527 -10.91 17.64 -10.85
N ASN A 528 -11.09 18.54 -11.83
CA ASN A 528 -10.19 19.67 -12.09
C ASN A 528 -10.86 21.02 -11.81
N SER A 529 -10.30 21.78 -10.86
CA SER A 529 -10.80 23.12 -10.49
C SER A 529 -10.23 24.25 -11.37
N SER A 530 -9.25 23.95 -12.23
CA SER A 530 -8.56 24.89 -13.12
C SER A 530 -9.50 25.57 -14.11
N ILE A 531 -10.27 24.80 -14.90
CA ILE A 531 -11.17 25.34 -15.92
C ILE A 531 -12.26 26.26 -15.32
N ARG A 532 -12.78 25.92 -14.12
CA ARG A 532 -13.71 26.80 -13.37
C ARG A 532 -13.06 28.13 -12.96
N ARG A 533 -11.76 28.15 -12.69
CA ARG A 533 -11.00 29.36 -12.34
C ARG A 533 -10.75 30.22 -13.57
N VAL A 534 -10.39 29.62 -14.70
CA VAL A 534 -10.18 30.34 -15.97
C VAL A 534 -11.50 30.96 -16.46
N ALA A 535 -12.60 30.18 -16.48
CA ALA A 535 -13.93 30.69 -16.83
C ALA A 535 -14.38 31.87 -15.94
N LYS A 536 -14.10 31.83 -14.63
CA LYS A 536 -14.38 32.95 -13.71
C LYS A 536 -13.50 34.18 -13.96
N LEU A 537 -12.26 33.99 -14.39
CA LEU A 537 -11.32 35.08 -14.71
C LEU A 537 -11.75 35.81 -15.99
N HIS A 538 -12.11 35.05 -17.04
CA HIS A 538 -12.53 35.57 -18.34
C HIS A 538 -14.05 35.87 -18.43
N LYS A 539 -14.82 35.57 -17.37
CA LYS A 539 -16.30 35.71 -17.29
C LYS A 539 -17.07 34.93 -18.37
N LEU A 540 -16.52 33.81 -18.83
CA LEU A 540 -17.13 32.98 -19.87
C LEU A 540 -18.20 32.03 -19.31
N PRO A 541 -19.33 31.83 -20.01
CA PRO A 541 -20.32 30.82 -19.66
C PRO A 541 -19.76 29.41 -19.88
N ILE A 542 -20.04 28.48 -18.97
CA ILE A 542 -19.68 27.06 -19.07
C ILE A 542 -20.94 26.23 -19.33
N PHE A 543 -20.97 25.49 -20.44
CA PHE A 543 -21.96 24.45 -20.70
C PHE A 543 -21.37 23.09 -20.32
N VAL A 544 -22.15 22.31 -19.56
CA VAL A 544 -21.70 21.03 -19.00
C VAL A 544 -22.53 19.89 -19.55
N ILE A 545 -21.91 18.97 -20.29
CA ILE A 545 -22.56 17.75 -20.80
C ILE A 545 -22.25 16.56 -19.89
N LYS A 546 -23.26 15.71 -19.63
CA LYS A 546 -23.12 14.54 -18.74
C LYS A 546 -22.41 13.38 -19.44
N SER A 547 -22.59 13.26 -20.76
CA SER A 547 -21.89 12.33 -21.64
C SER A 547 -21.70 12.95 -23.03
N THR A 548 -20.67 12.53 -23.77
CA THR A 548 -20.39 12.95 -25.16
C THR A 548 -21.33 12.31 -26.19
N THR A 549 -22.60 12.15 -25.83
CA THR A 549 -23.61 11.57 -26.73
C THR A 549 -24.16 12.64 -27.68
N MET A 550 -24.39 12.27 -28.94
CA MET A 550 -24.89 13.17 -30.00
C MET A 550 -26.09 14.02 -29.55
N ALA A 551 -27.06 13.42 -28.85
CA ALA A 551 -28.24 14.14 -28.37
C ALA A 551 -27.91 15.24 -27.34
N GLN A 552 -26.92 15.03 -26.47
CA GLN A 552 -26.48 16.05 -25.50
C GLN A 552 -25.67 17.15 -26.18
N MET A 553 -24.83 16.82 -27.16
CA MET A 553 -24.06 17.82 -27.93
C MET A 553 -24.97 18.70 -28.80
N VAL A 554 -25.95 18.10 -29.51
CA VAL A 554 -27.00 18.83 -30.24
C VAL A 554 -27.78 19.79 -29.33
N LYS A 555 -28.08 19.38 -28.09
CA LYS A 555 -28.77 20.22 -27.11
C LYS A 555 -27.86 21.36 -26.59
N ALA A 556 -26.60 21.08 -26.30
CA ALA A 556 -25.63 22.10 -25.88
C ALA A 556 -25.41 23.15 -26.98
N VAL A 557 -25.16 22.74 -28.22
CA VAL A 557 -25.03 23.61 -29.41
C VAL A 557 -26.27 24.49 -29.60
N ARG A 558 -27.47 23.92 -29.48
CA ARG A 558 -28.74 24.68 -29.58
C ARG A 558 -28.90 25.72 -28.47
N MET A 559 -28.44 25.42 -27.26
CA MET A 559 -28.48 26.36 -26.13
C MET A 559 -27.43 27.47 -26.27
N ILE A 560 -26.21 27.15 -26.75
CA ILE A 560 -25.15 28.13 -27.06
C ILE A 560 -25.65 29.16 -28.08
N LEU A 561 -26.36 28.71 -29.13
CA LEU A 561 -26.96 29.57 -30.15
C LEU A 561 -28.35 30.14 -29.77
N GLY A 562 -28.81 29.95 -28.52
CA GLY A 562 -29.99 30.63 -27.96
C GLY A 562 -31.35 30.26 -28.61
N ARG A 563 -31.51 29.07 -29.19
CA ARG A 563 -32.69 28.72 -30.02
C ARG A 563 -33.89 28.07 -29.28
N GLU A 564 -34.09 28.29 -27.98
CA GLU A 564 -35.26 27.76 -27.25
C GLU A 564 -35.99 28.81 -26.38
N SER A 565 -37.33 28.79 -26.45
CA SER A 565 -38.27 29.60 -25.66
C SER A 565 -39.33 28.68 -25.05
N PHE A 566 -39.55 28.73 -23.73
CA PHE A 566 -40.50 27.86 -23.02
C PHE A 566 -41.67 28.63 -22.38
N GLY A 567 -42.84 28.00 -22.29
CA GLY A 567 -44.08 28.58 -21.74
C GLY A 567 -44.45 28.08 -20.34
N SER A 568 -44.83 29.04 -19.47
CA SER A 568 -45.69 28.96 -18.25
C SER A 568 -45.96 27.58 -17.59
N ALA A 569 -45.45 27.25 -16.38
CA ALA A 569 -45.80 27.75 -15.01
C ALA A 569 -46.92 26.91 -14.31
N PRO A 570 -47.04 26.83 -12.95
CA PRO A 570 -46.40 27.62 -11.88
C PRO A 570 -45.72 26.83 -10.72
N ILE A 571 -45.36 27.52 -9.63
CA ILE A 571 -44.40 27.19 -8.53
C ILE A 571 -45.11 27.00 -7.16
N PRO A 572 -44.47 26.53 -6.04
CA PRO A 572 -43.57 27.36 -5.19
C PRO A 572 -42.23 26.67 -4.76
N THR A 573 -41.04 27.29 -4.79
CA THR A 573 -40.38 28.24 -3.83
C THR A 573 -40.25 27.71 -2.38
N GLU A 574 -39.10 27.75 -1.68
CA GLU A 574 -37.82 28.51 -1.80
C GLU A 574 -36.60 27.57 -1.56
N LEU A 575 -35.41 27.65 -2.19
CA LEU A 575 -34.41 28.72 -2.47
C LEU A 575 -33.55 29.10 -1.24
N SER A 576 -32.23 29.34 -1.33
CA SER A 576 -31.31 29.53 -2.48
C SER A 576 -29.92 28.90 -2.15
N SER A 577 -28.82 28.90 -2.92
CA SER A 577 -28.38 29.33 -4.27
C SER A 577 -26.99 28.65 -4.53
N VAL A 578 -26.18 28.80 -5.60
CA VAL A 578 -26.10 29.72 -6.76
C VAL A 578 -25.70 28.92 -8.04
N ASP A 579 -26.41 29.19 -9.14
CA ASP A 579 -26.12 29.05 -10.58
C ASP A 579 -25.20 27.95 -11.15
N GLY A 580 -25.86 26.95 -11.72
CA GLY A 580 -25.46 26.22 -12.93
C GLY A 580 -26.71 25.68 -13.63
N ILE A 581 -26.82 25.81 -14.96
CA ILE A 581 -28.01 25.33 -15.70
C ILE A 581 -27.91 23.81 -15.88
N GLU A 582 -28.38 23.05 -14.89
CA GLU A 582 -28.47 21.59 -14.99
C GLU A 582 -29.69 21.16 -15.80
N ILE A 583 -29.44 20.47 -16.91
CA ILE A 583 -30.48 19.78 -17.69
C ILE A 583 -30.95 18.55 -16.89
N LYS A 584 -32.24 18.53 -16.54
CA LYS A 584 -32.91 17.44 -15.83
C LYS A 584 -33.55 16.46 -16.83
N ASP A 585 -33.47 15.17 -16.53
CA ASP A 585 -34.03 14.06 -17.31
C ASP A 585 -35.15 13.37 -16.54
N ASP A 586 -36.15 12.85 -17.26
CA ASP A 586 -37.14 11.91 -16.73
C ASP A 586 -36.51 10.50 -16.61
N ALA A 587 -36.85 9.79 -15.53
CA ALA A 587 -36.28 8.50 -15.14
C ALA A 587 -37.21 7.31 -15.53
N PRO A 588 -36.87 6.02 -15.30
CA PRO A 588 -35.67 5.49 -14.62
C PRO A 588 -35.03 4.22 -15.24
N GLU A 589 -33.80 3.90 -14.80
CA GLU A 589 -33.45 2.55 -14.32
C GLU A 589 -32.52 2.68 -13.10
N ILE A 590 -32.73 1.85 -12.07
CA ILE A 590 -31.97 1.88 -10.81
C ILE A 590 -30.80 0.90 -10.94
N LYS A 591 -29.56 1.35 -10.70
CA LYS A 591 -28.40 0.45 -10.61
C LYS A 591 -28.50 -0.42 -9.35
N PRO A 592 -28.25 -1.74 -9.44
CA PRO A 592 -28.34 -2.64 -8.29
C PRO A 592 -27.31 -2.28 -7.22
N SER A 593 -27.66 -2.57 -5.97
CA SER A 593 -26.78 -2.29 -4.82
C SER A 593 -25.67 -3.33 -4.67
N LEU A 594 -24.57 -3.00 -3.96
CA LEU A 594 -23.50 -3.97 -3.69
C LEU A 594 -23.99 -5.18 -2.88
N GLU A 595 -24.93 -4.98 -1.96
CA GLU A 595 -25.58 -6.05 -1.16
C GLU A 595 -26.43 -6.98 -2.04
N GLU A 596 -27.09 -6.43 -3.07
CA GLU A 596 -27.88 -7.18 -4.05
C GLU A 596 -27.00 -8.01 -4.99
N LEU A 597 -25.84 -7.47 -5.41
CA LEU A 597 -24.87 -8.22 -6.23
C LEU A 597 -24.27 -9.42 -5.47
N ASP A 598 -23.83 -9.20 -4.22
CA ASP A 598 -23.33 -10.26 -3.32
C ASP A 598 -24.38 -11.37 -3.11
N ALA A 599 -25.62 -10.99 -2.80
CA ALA A 599 -26.71 -11.94 -2.57
C ALA A 599 -27.11 -12.75 -3.83
N LEU A 600 -26.93 -12.20 -5.03
CA LEU A 600 -27.16 -12.93 -6.30
C LEU A 600 -25.98 -13.84 -6.67
N GLU A 601 -24.74 -13.45 -6.35
CA GLU A 601 -23.56 -14.30 -6.51
C GLU A 601 -23.61 -15.50 -5.55
N GLU A 602 -24.07 -15.31 -4.31
CA GLU A 602 -24.33 -16.37 -3.33
C GLU A 602 -25.29 -17.45 -3.88
N VAL A 603 -26.42 -17.03 -4.46
CA VAL A 603 -27.39 -17.92 -5.13
C VAL A 603 -26.73 -18.69 -6.26
N ARG A 604 -25.98 -17.99 -7.12
CA ARG A 604 -25.34 -18.58 -8.29
C ARG A 604 -24.31 -19.64 -7.91
N LEU A 605 -23.46 -19.36 -6.92
CA LEU A 605 -22.48 -20.31 -6.41
C LEU A 605 -23.14 -21.55 -5.79
N ALA A 606 -24.21 -21.36 -4.99
CA ALA A 606 -24.98 -22.48 -4.43
C ALA A 606 -25.56 -23.38 -5.52
N ILE A 607 -26.12 -22.80 -6.59
CA ILE A 607 -26.69 -23.55 -7.72
C ILE A 607 -25.60 -24.28 -8.53
N GLU A 608 -24.58 -23.55 -8.98
CA GLU A 608 -23.57 -24.06 -9.92
C GLU A 608 -22.65 -25.12 -9.30
N TYR A 609 -22.33 -25.02 -8.00
CA TYR A 609 -21.36 -25.92 -7.35
C TYR A 609 -21.97 -27.00 -6.46
N ILE A 610 -23.15 -26.77 -5.87
CA ILE A 610 -23.73 -27.69 -4.87
C ILE A 610 -25.04 -28.31 -5.36
N VAL A 611 -26.04 -27.50 -5.72
CA VAL A 611 -27.38 -28.02 -6.01
C VAL A 611 -27.43 -28.80 -7.32
N ILE A 612 -26.81 -28.31 -8.40
CA ILE A 612 -26.81 -29.01 -9.69
C ILE A 612 -25.82 -30.19 -9.73
N PRO A 613 -24.54 -30.06 -9.28
CA PRO A 613 -23.59 -31.18 -9.37
C PRO A 613 -23.73 -32.19 -8.24
N GLY A 614 -23.99 -31.73 -7.01
CA GLY A 614 -24.09 -32.57 -5.81
C GLY A 614 -25.49 -33.14 -5.58
N GLY A 615 -26.53 -32.45 -6.05
CA GLY A 615 -27.92 -32.88 -5.83
C GLY A 615 -28.38 -32.74 -4.38
N GLU A 616 -27.75 -31.84 -3.61
CA GLU A 616 -28.08 -31.54 -2.21
C GLU A 616 -28.84 -30.20 -2.09
N PRO A 617 -29.73 -30.04 -1.09
CA PRO A 617 -30.40 -28.76 -0.83
C PRO A 617 -29.49 -27.79 -0.04
N VAL A 618 -29.54 -26.50 -0.37
CA VAL A 618 -28.67 -25.47 0.24
C VAL A 618 -29.50 -24.35 0.87
N GLU A 619 -29.25 -24.04 2.15
CA GLU A 619 -29.79 -22.88 2.86
C GLU A 619 -28.89 -21.65 2.61
N LEU A 620 -29.47 -20.55 2.11
CA LEU A 620 -28.80 -19.27 1.91
C LEU A 620 -28.79 -18.43 3.20
N LEU A 621 -27.91 -17.42 3.23
CA LEU A 621 -27.86 -16.43 4.29
C LEU A 621 -29.17 -15.63 4.38
N PRO A 622 -29.56 -15.16 5.58
CA PRO A 622 -30.73 -14.29 5.71
C PRO A 622 -30.47 -12.92 5.06
N ARG A 623 -31.42 -12.45 4.24
CA ARG A 623 -31.34 -11.15 3.53
C ARG A 623 -32.64 -10.38 3.69
N ARG A 624 -32.62 -9.08 3.37
CA ARG A 624 -33.80 -8.21 3.30
C ARG A 624 -34.79 -8.67 2.22
N SER A 625 -36.09 -8.44 2.46
CA SER A 625 -37.19 -9.06 1.69
C SER A 625 -37.21 -8.72 0.21
N ASP A 626 -36.73 -7.55 -0.18
CA ASP A 626 -36.59 -7.08 -1.56
C ASP A 626 -35.43 -7.77 -2.32
N ILE A 627 -34.30 -8.03 -1.64
CA ILE A 627 -33.21 -8.83 -2.20
C ILE A 627 -33.66 -10.30 -2.36
N ILE A 628 -34.44 -10.83 -1.41
CA ILE A 628 -35.00 -12.19 -1.48
C ILE A 628 -35.91 -12.39 -2.70
N VAL A 629 -36.66 -11.37 -3.14
CA VAL A 629 -37.44 -11.44 -4.39
C VAL A 629 -36.51 -11.64 -5.59
N ARG A 630 -35.38 -10.92 -5.66
CA ARG A 630 -34.38 -11.08 -6.73
C ARG A 630 -33.67 -12.44 -6.68
N GLN A 631 -33.36 -12.92 -5.47
CA GLN A 631 -32.82 -14.27 -5.29
C GLN A 631 -33.81 -15.35 -5.77
N LEU A 632 -35.10 -15.20 -5.48
CA LEU A 632 -36.17 -16.09 -5.99
C LEU A 632 -36.27 -16.06 -7.52
N GLU A 633 -36.35 -14.87 -8.13
CA GLU A 633 -36.35 -14.70 -9.59
C GLU A 633 -35.14 -15.40 -10.26
N LEU A 634 -33.95 -15.29 -9.64
CA LEU A 634 -32.75 -15.96 -10.13
C LEU A 634 -32.87 -17.49 -10.01
N VAL A 635 -33.30 -18.05 -8.87
CA VAL A 635 -33.45 -19.51 -8.72
C VAL A 635 -34.52 -20.07 -9.67
N GLU A 636 -35.62 -19.36 -9.88
CA GLU A 636 -36.68 -19.74 -10.83
C GLU A 636 -36.16 -19.79 -12.28
N SER A 637 -35.21 -18.92 -12.65
CA SER A 637 -34.56 -18.96 -13.98
C SER A 637 -33.78 -20.26 -14.23
N TYR A 638 -33.18 -20.86 -13.20
CA TYR A 638 -32.56 -22.18 -13.23
C TYR A 638 -33.58 -23.33 -13.08
N GLN A 639 -34.87 -23.01 -12.93
CA GLN A 639 -36.00 -23.93 -12.85
C GLN A 639 -35.84 -24.95 -11.69
N LEU A 640 -35.32 -24.46 -10.55
CA LEU A 640 -35.17 -25.19 -9.29
C LEU A 640 -36.32 -24.81 -8.34
N ALA A 641 -36.59 -25.66 -7.35
CA ALA A 641 -37.62 -25.38 -6.34
C ALA A 641 -37.00 -24.69 -5.12
N VAL A 642 -37.77 -23.84 -4.44
CA VAL A 642 -37.32 -23.10 -3.25
C VAL A 642 -38.33 -23.27 -2.11
N GLU A 643 -37.84 -23.53 -0.90
CA GLU A 643 -38.61 -23.44 0.33
C GLU A 643 -38.16 -22.21 1.14
N ASN A 644 -39.10 -21.43 1.66
CA ASN A 644 -38.81 -20.27 2.51
C ASN A 644 -38.79 -20.71 3.98
N LEU A 645 -37.61 -20.67 4.60
CA LEU A 645 -37.36 -21.11 5.97
C LEU A 645 -36.96 -19.93 6.86
N GLY A 646 -37.93 -19.09 7.22
CA GLY A 646 -37.70 -18.00 8.16
C GLY A 646 -38.95 -17.44 8.82
N THR A 647 -38.74 -16.69 9.90
CA THR A 647 -39.75 -15.82 10.50
C THR A 647 -39.73 -14.45 9.82
N HIS A 648 -40.78 -13.63 9.97
CA HIS A 648 -40.88 -12.29 9.35
C HIS A 648 -39.71 -11.33 9.64
N LEU A 649 -38.90 -11.61 10.67
CA LEU A 649 -37.73 -10.80 11.05
C LEU A 649 -36.39 -11.36 10.51
N ASN A 650 -36.39 -12.57 9.96
CA ASN A 650 -35.16 -13.21 9.46
C ASN A 650 -35.49 -14.27 8.38
N PRO A 651 -36.00 -13.85 7.20
CA PRO A 651 -36.35 -14.73 6.10
C PRO A 651 -35.11 -15.37 5.46
N ARG A 652 -35.23 -16.63 5.02
CA ARG A 652 -34.14 -17.40 4.37
C ARG A 652 -34.71 -18.29 3.29
N LEU A 653 -33.92 -18.54 2.26
CA LEU A 653 -34.29 -19.43 1.16
C LEU A 653 -33.49 -20.73 1.24
N GLN A 654 -34.16 -21.86 1.05
CA GLN A 654 -33.50 -23.15 0.80
C GLN A 654 -33.76 -23.57 -0.65
N ILE A 655 -32.71 -23.69 -1.45
CA ILE A 655 -32.76 -24.16 -2.83
C ILE A 655 -32.78 -25.69 -2.82
N LEU A 656 -33.69 -26.30 -3.58
CA LEU A 656 -33.89 -27.74 -3.66
C LEU A 656 -33.46 -28.32 -5.03
N PRO A 657 -32.83 -29.52 -5.05
CA PRO A 657 -32.40 -30.19 -6.27
C PRO A 657 -33.56 -30.75 -7.10
N ARG A 658 -33.36 -30.83 -8.42
CA ARG A 658 -34.33 -31.40 -9.37
C ARG A 658 -34.55 -32.89 -9.14
N ARG A 659 -35.76 -33.29 -8.74
CA ARG A 659 -36.18 -34.70 -8.61
C ARG A 659 -36.19 -35.40 -9.98
N SER A 660 -35.16 -36.18 -10.28
CA SER A 660 -35.08 -37.00 -11.50
C SER A 660 -35.85 -38.32 -11.36
N THR A 661 -36.55 -38.72 -12.42
CA THR A 661 -37.42 -39.91 -12.43
C THR A 661 -36.67 -41.19 -12.82
N LYS A 662 -36.39 -42.03 -11.82
CA LYS A 662 -36.06 -43.48 -11.90
C LYS A 662 -34.91 -43.96 -12.81
N LYS A 663 -33.98 -44.69 -12.20
CA LYS A 663 -33.54 -46.02 -12.68
C LYS A 663 -33.35 -46.99 -11.51
N VAL A 664 -33.45 -48.29 -11.76
CA VAL A 664 -33.78 -49.33 -10.77
C VAL A 664 -32.90 -50.59 -10.96
N LEU A 665 -32.68 -51.35 -9.87
CA LEU A 665 -32.02 -52.67 -9.71
C LEU A 665 -30.47 -52.72 -9.66
N PRO A 666 -29.87 -53.78 -9.03
CA PRO A 666 -30.45 -54.82 -8.16
C PRO A 666 -29.78 -54.93 -6.76
N SER A 667 -30.45 -55.63 -5.84
CA SER A 667 -29.96 -55.98 -4.49
C SER A 667 -29.32 -57.37 -4.42
N PRO A 668 -28.46 -57.60 -3.42
CA PRO A 668 -28.39 -58.87 -2.69
C PRO A 668 -28.77 -58.69 -1.20
N SER A 669 -28.93 -59.80 -0.48
CA SER A 669 -29.85 -59.90 0.67
C SER A 669 -29.22 -60.09 2.07
N ALA A 670 -29.91 -59.48 3.05
CA ALA A 670 -30.15 -59.94 4.43
C ALA A 670 -28.99 -60.12 5.44
N LYS A 671 -29.05 -59.33 6.54
CA LYS A 671 -29.44 -59.81 7.89
C LYS A 671 -29.70 -58.63 8.87
N LYS A 672 -30.23 -58.95 10.07
CA LYS A 672 -30.95 -58.03 10.98
C LYS A 672 -30.09 -57.29 12.04
N ALA A 673 -30.63 -56.13 12.44
CA ALA A 673 -30.65 -55.51 13.79
C ALA A 673 -29.41 -54.83 14.38
N ALA A 674 -29.50 -53.50 14.57
CA ALA A 674 -29.34 -52.78 15.85
C ALA A 674 -29.78 -51.29 15.69
N ASP A 675 -30.01 -50.59 16.81
CA ASP A 675 -30.45 -49.18 16.87
C ASP A 675 -29.44 -48.16 16.30
N ALA A 676 -29.94 -47.07 15.69
CA ALA A 676 -29.61 -45.67 16.05
C ALA A 676 -30.29 -44.65 15.11
N SER A 677 -30.53 -43.45 15.63
CA SER A 677 -31.10 -42.27 14.96
C SER A 677 -30.34 -41.82 13.69
N VAL A 678 -31.07 -41.56 12.60
CA VAL A 678 -30.56 -40.84 11.43
C VAL A 678 -30.98 -39.36 11.52
N GLY A 679 -30.00 -38.47 11.66
CA GLY A 679 -30.20 -37.03 11.49
C GLY A 679 -30.02 -36.63 10.02
N THR A 680 -30.86 -35.71 9.54
CA THR A 680 -30.73 -35.13 8.20
C THR A 680 -29.45 -34.29 8.13
N ALA A 681 -28.52 -34.64 7.24
CA ALA A 681 -27.34 -33.83 7.02
C ALA A 681 -27.72 -32.54 6.26
N VAL A 682 -27.38 -31.39 6.83
CA VAL A 682 -27.52 -30.07 6.19
C VAL A 682 -26.13 -29.50 6.00
N THR A 683 -25.75 -29.31 4.73
CA THR A 683 -24.43 -28.81 4.34
C THR A 683 -24.44 -27.29 4.36
N ARG A 684 -23.89 -26.67 5.44
CA ARG A 684 -23.69 -25.21 5.48
C ARG A 684 -22.52 -24.80 4.59
N LEU A 685 -22.65 -23.65 3.93
CA LEU A 685 -21.57 -23.00 3.20
C LEU A 685 -20.34 -22.79 4.11
N PRO A 686 -19.11 -23.02 3.61
CA PRO A 686 -17.90 -22.68 4.33
C PRO A 686 -17.76 -21.16 4.39
N PHE A 687 -18.04 -20.59 5.56
CA PHE A 687 -17.90 -19.15 5.80
C PHE A 687 -16.45 -18.69 5.58
N LEU A 688 -16.30 -17.62 4.78
CA LEU A 688 -15.23 -16.65 4.98
C LEU A 688 -15.28 -16.19 6.44
N LYS A 689 -14.14 -16.20 7.13
CA LYS A 689 -14.05 -15.75 8.52
C LYS A 689 -13.94 -14.24 8.60
N ASP A 690 -14.47 -13.71 9.71
CA ASP A 690 -14.36 -12.33 10.18
C ASP A 690 -12.89 -11.87 10.30
#